data_AF-A0A8S9BVX6-F1
#
_entry.id   AF-A0A8S9BVX6-F1
#
_cell.length_a   1.000
_cell.length_b   1.000
_cell.length_c   1.000
_cell.angle_alpha   90.00
_cell.angle_beta   90.00
_cell.angle_gamma   90.00
#
_symmetry.space_group_name_H-M   'P 1'
#
loop_
_entity.id
_entity.type
_entity.pdbx_description
1 polymer ?
#
loop_
_entity_poly.entity_id
_entity_poly.type
_entity_poly.pdbx_seq_one_letter_code
_entity_poly.pdbx_strand_id
1 'polypeptide(L)'
;MRGHHPTMAPINTDDSYRATPDPEGDSQSSSSNSPARADYEESDFYAGNNDSQSSIGVPTFQDMAVSEESCEPPANRLPAEVLIGIFSKLSSPHDLLNCMRVSKRTLTISNPYFAYRDFIKRLNLAALSDRVNDGSVAALQVCKRVERLTLTGCDGLSDGGLVGLLDGNNHLLALDISGDTQITEASMFALAENCKRLQGLNISNCQKISNQSMIAVAENCKYIKRLKLNDCDQLEDAAIMAFAVHCPNILEIDLHQCKAIGNGPVTALLSNGQTLRELRLANCELISDEAFLTLPPARIYEHLRILDLTSCARLTDRAVERIIDVAPRLRNLVFAKCRNLTDVAVNAISKLGKNLHYLHLGHCGHITDQAVIKLVQTCNRIRYIDLGCCVHLTDNSVTKLATLPKLRRIGLVKCANITDHSVYALAQAGPRRRMHPDMGHHYPLSGSSSLERVHLSYCTNLTLTSVIVLLNNCQKLTHLSLTGVQAFLRPDLEQFCREAPPGKFFKVRTVFCVFSGQGVMGLRAHLNNLPLNQPYDALANGPVDDDEDHTMTGTDHATLMMSAAALNADEDDADGDEELDDADDNGGLSQYEYINRLNSSPHNLSDFQKCSINNFLSTGLPFLRNAAPLPISEFVQRRQNLAIALHADGIDAFIVEPGYTFQYYANISQKDWEVWEPEERPFLMVVEPIAGVDGEIKARTRFLCPSFEVERARLLGMPFVNELEFVSWEEHWNPYKTLLESWYDDGSESVKKGIPKIMVDDEMRDFIQRGLGENGFEVVGLGGEVERVKQTKTEREIEILRAVNTGTVEAVREMRKCMYPGLTENEVMEVLDNTLRVAGLEPFFDIVLFDEDASNPHGGTDGTHFYGYSSDICRTFFPPFKPKPTTERELASLSPHVKEKLSVWDVVLFAQTASMVAMHANATAASIDIAARTIISEAGYGGAFTHRVGHGIGIKAHESPYMNKGNTETLLRKGMTFTSEPGVYLVGKFGVRHEDVLLVGENDELPEVLSGTRAVGPWDP
;
A
#
# COMPACT_ATOMS: atom_id res chain seq x y z
N MET A 1 23.09 72.25 -12.03
CA MET A 1 23.79 71.93 -10.76
C MET A 1 22.75 71.73 -9.66
N ARG A 2 23.03 70.85 -8.67
CA ARG A 2 22.56 70.81 -7.25
C ARG A 2 21.08 71.09 -6.87
N GLY A 3 20.61 70.33 -5.87
CA GLY A 3 19.47 70.67 -4.98
C GLY A 3 18.22 69.82 -5.23
N HIS A 4 17.96 68.71 -4.51
CA HIS A 4 17.47 68.59 -3.10
C HIS A 4 16.04 69.09 -2.86
N HIS A 5 15.09 68.14 -2.79
CA HIS A 5 14.23 67.75 -1.64
C HIS A 5 13.48 68.80 -0.78
N PRO A 6 12.36 68.43 -0.08
CA PRO A 6 11.71 67.11 0.03
C PRO A 6 10.14 67.08 -0.02
N THR A 7 9.60 65.84 0.13
CA THR A 7 8.34 65.42 0.82
C THR A 7 6.92 65.54 0.21
N MET A 8 6.30 64.36 0.06
CA MET A 8 4.88 63.96 0.30
C MET A 8 3.70 64.59 -0.51
N ALA A 9 3.32 63.90 -1.61
CA ALA A 9 2.12 63.04 -1.80
C ALA A 9 0.70 63.46 -1.28
N PRO A 10 -0.44 62.90 -1.78
CA PRO A 10 -0.61 61.78 -2.74
C PRO A 10 -1.79 61.90 -3.79
N ILE A 11 -2.03 60.81 -4.56
CA ILE A 11 -3.31 60.38 -5.24
C ILE A 11 -3.81 61.11 -6.52
N ASN A 12 -3.91 60.31 -7.62
CA ASN A 12 -4.88 60.25 -8.76
C ASN A 12 -5.34 61.52 -9.55
N THR A 13 -5.90 61.47 -10.78
CA THR A 13 -6.39 60.36 -11.66
C THR A 13 -6.26 60.73 -13.15
N ASP A 14 -6.34 59.74 -14.05
CA ASP A 14 -6.81 59.72 -15.47
C ASP A 14 -6.48 60.85 -16.48
N ASP A 15 -6.10 60.44 -17.71
CA ASP A 15 -6.76 60.94 -18.94
C ASP A 15 -6.65 59.95 -20.14
N SER A 16 -7.32 60.26 -21.26
CA SER A 16 -7.63 59.41 -22.44
C SER A 16 -6.99 59.98 -23.75
N TYR A 17 -6.99 59.41 -24.98
CA TYR A 17 -7.96 58.64 -25.80
C TYR A 17 -7.29 58.02 -27.09
N ARG A 18 -7.79 56.88 -27.62
CA ARG A 18 -8.03 56.42 -29.06
C ARG A 18 -7.01 56.68 -30.22
N ALA A 19 -6.92 55.89 -31.32
CA ALA A 19 -7.52 54.60 -31.79
C ALA A 19 -6.93 54.04 -33.12
N THR A 20 -7.34 52.80 -33.50
CA THR A 20 -7.33 52.12 -34.85
C THR A 20 -6.01 51.46 -35.35
N PRO A 21 -6.03 50.46 -36.27
CA PRO A 21 -6.66 49.13 -36.10
C PRO A 21 -5.83 47.90 -36.60
N ASP A 22 -6.38 46.70 -36.31
CA ASP A 22 -6.11 45.29 -36.73
C ASP A 22 -5.49 44.97 -38.12
N PRO A 23 -4.84 43.78 -38.34
CA PRO A 23 -5.45 42.45 -38.04
C PRO A 23 -4.60 41.23 -37.59
N GLU A 24 -5.35 40.24 -37.07
CA GLU A 24 -5.12 38.78 -36.94
C GLU A 24 -4.06 38.24 -35.95
N GLY A 25 -4.53 37.35 -35.06
CA GLY A 25 -3.73 36.60 -34.09
C GLY A 25 -4.62 36.01 -32.96
N ASP A 26 -4.78 34.68 -32.92
CA ASP A 26 -5.71 33.99 -32.01
C ASP A 26 -5.37 34.14 -30.52
N SER A 27 -6.41 34.14 -29.67
CA SER A 27 -6.27 34.28 -28.21
C SER A 27 -6.97 33.15 -27.45
N GLN A 28 -6.19 32.13 -27.06
CA GLN A 28 -6.60 31.20 -26.00
C GLN A 28 -6.25 31.80 -24.63
N SER A 29 -7.26 32.00 -23.78
CA SER A 29 -7.08 32.55 -22.42
C SER A 29 -7.04 31.42 -21.38
N SER A 30 -5.87 31.21 -20.78
CA SER A 30 -5.64 30.16 -19.79
C SER A 30 -5.71 30.69 -18.36
N SER A 31 -6.85 30.49 -17.68
CA SER A 31 -6.93 30.72 -16.24
C SER A 31 -8.07 29.99 -15.52
N SER A 32 -7.74 28.99 -14.69
CA SER A 32 -8.18 28.96 -13.29
C SER A 32 -7.50 27.83 -12.52
N ASN A 33 -7.29 28.05 -11.22
CA ASN A 33 -6.54 27.15 -10.36
C ASN A 33 -7.36 25.92 -9.96
N SER A 34 -6.73 24.74 -9.94
CA SER A 34 -7.12 23.63 -9.06
C SER A 34 -6.02 23.37 -8.02
N PRO A 35 -6.34 22.90 -6.80
CA PRO A 35 -5.34 22.64 -5.77
C PRO A 35 -4.47 21.43 -6.15
N ALA A 36 -3.15 21.56 -6.06
CA ALA A 36 -2.25 20.41 -6.23
C ALA A 36 -2.51 19.35 -5.13
N ARG A 37 -2.61 18.07 -5.53
CA ARG A 37 -2.66 16.92 -4.61
C ARG A 37 -1.46 16.94 -3.65
N ALA A 38 -1.64 16.40 -2.46
CA ALA A 38 -0.59 16.24 -1.46
C ALA A 38 -0.08 14.79 -1.42
N ASP A 39 1.14 14.66 -0.93
CA ASP A 39 1.82 13.43 -0.49
C ASP A 39 2.18 12.36 -1.57
N TYR A 40 3.38 12.53 -2.14
CA TYR A 40 4.47 11.52 -2.17
C TYR A 40 4.28 10.12 -2.80
N GLU A 41 3.97 10.04 -4.10
CA GLU A 41 4.33 8.88 -4.93
C GLU A 41 4.98 9.37 -6.24
N GLU A 42 6.32 9.44 -6.27
CA GLU A 42 7.06 10.00 -7.42
C GLU A 42 8.44 9.34 -7.66
N SER A 43 8.70 8.26 -6.92
CA SER A 43 9.88 7.35 -6.99
C SER A 43 9.92 6.52 -8.27
N ASP A 44 8.73 6.20 -8.80
CA ASP A 44 8.50 5.07 -9.72
C ASP A 44 8.80 5.44 -11.18
N PHE A 45 9.86 6.21 -11.40
CA PHE A 45 10.31 6.56 -12.75
C PHE A 45 11.05 5.40 -13.43
N TYR A 46 11.71 4.53 -12.66
CA TYR A 46 12.44 3.36 -13.16
C TYR A 46 11.69 2.04 -12.85
N ALA A 47 10.85 2.04 -11.81
CA ALA A 47 9.96 0.93 -11.47
C ALA A 47 8.70 0.95 -12.36
N GLY A 48 8.29 -0.22 -12.82
CA GLY A 48 7.11 -0.40 -13.65
C GLY A 48 7.10 -1.77 -14.30
N ASN A 49 5.94 -2.40 -14.34
CA ASN A 49 5.81 -3.73 -14.94
C ASN A 49 5.96 -3.66 -16.46
N ASN A 50 6.28 -4.82 -17.06
CA ASN A 50 6.21 -4.98 -18.50
C ASN A 50 4.75 -4.82 -18.95
N ASP A 51 4.48 -3.83 -19.79
CA ASP A 51 3.20 -3.71 -20.49
C ASP A 51 3.39 -3.41 -21.98
N SER A 52 2.50 -4.00 -22.77
CA SER A 52 2.31 -3.69 -24.18
C SER A 52 1.12 -2.74 -24.40
N GLN A 53 0.39 -2.39 -23.34
CA GLN A 53 -0.77 -1.49 -23.42
C GLN A 53 -0.37 -0.05 -23.73
N SER A 54 0.79 0.41 -23.25
CA SER A 54 1.34 1.72 -23.62
C SER A 54 1.66 1.87 -25.13
N SER A 55 1.56 0.79 -25.91
CA SER A 55 1.89 0.73 -27.34
C SER A 55 0.68 0.81 -28.29
N ILE A 56 -0.55 0.95 -27.79
CA ILE A 56 -1.75 1.07 -28.63
C ILE A 56 -1.82 2.47 -29.27
N GLY A 57 -1.06 2.65 -30.36
CA GLY A 57 -1.18 3.77 -31.28
C GLY A 57 -1.68 3.27 -32.63
N VAL A 58 -2.64 3.99 -33.22
CA VAL A 58 -3.37 3.57 -34.44
C VAL A 58 -2.41 3.22 -35.59
N PRO A 59 -2.40 1.95 -36.08
CA PRO A 59 -1.61 1.58 -37.24
C PRO A 59 -2.14 2.21 -38.54
N THR A 60 -1.23 2.61 -39.43
CA THR A 60 -1.60 3.09 -40.77
C THR A 60 -1.80 1.92 -41.74
N PHE A 61 -2.89 1.94 -42.51
CA PHE A 61 -3.30 0.89 -43.46
C PHE A 61 -2.27 0.44 -44.52
N GLN A 62 -1.10 1.08 -44.64
CA GLN A 62 -0.10 0.73 -45.66
C GLN A 62 0.79 -0.47 -45.29
N ASP A 63 0.82 -0.90 -44.03
CA ASP A 63 1.68 -2.00 -43.57
C ASP A 63 1.04 -3.40 -43.77
N MET A 64 -0.24 -3.48 -44.15
CA MET A 64 -0.99 -4.75 -44.25
C MET A 64 -1.09 -5.29 -45.68
N ALA A 65 -0.01 -5.89 -46.19
CA ALA A 65 0.00 -6.60 -47.47
C ALA A 65 0.77 -7.92 -47.40
N VAL A 66 0.05 -9.05 -47.33
CA VAL A 66 0.60 -10.42 -47.43
C VAL A 66 -0.29 -11.26 -48.35
N SER A 67 0.34 -12.12 -49.17
CA SER A 67 -0.31 -12.93 -50.20
C SER A 67 0.07 -14.41 -50.09
N GLU A 68 -0.90 -15.28 -50.37
CA GLU A 68 -0.78 -16.72 -50.70
C GLU A 68 -0.38 -17.73 -49.59
N GLU A 69 -1.38 -18.55 -49.26
CA GLU A 69 -1.33 -20.01 -49.03
C GLU A 69 -0.03 -20.66 -48.50
N SER A 70 0.08 -20.76 -47.18
CA SER A 70 0.72 -21.94 -46.55
C SER A 70 0.00 -22.33 -45.25
N CYS A 71 0.14 -23.59 -44.81
CA CYS A 71 -0.62 -24.11 -43.66
C CYS A 71 0.05 -23.76 -42.33
N GLU A 72 -0.31 -22.61 -41.76
CA GLU A 72 0.33 -22.08 -40.54
C GLU A 72 -0.16 -22.70 -39.22
N PRO A 73 0.67 -22.70 -38.15
CA PRO A 73 0.25 -23.04 -36.78
C PRO A 73 -0.92 -22.15 -36.29
N PRO A 74 -1.81 -22.62 -35.40
CA PRO A 74 -3.01 -21.87 -35.01
C PRO A 74 -2.75 -20.47 -34.46
N ALA A 75 -1.71 -20.29 -33.64
CA ALA A 75 -1.38 -19.00 -33.00
C ALA A 75 -1.01 -17.90 -34.02
N ASN A 76 -0.42 -18.26 -35.16
CA ASN A 76 -0.06 -17.30 -36.22
C ASN A 76 -1.28 -16.79 -37.00
N ARG A 77 -2.44 -17.44 -36.87
CA ARG A 77 -3.69 -17.07 -37.56
C ARG A 77 -4.50 -16.02 -36.78
N LEU A 78 -4.00 -15.57 -35.63
CA LEU A 78 -4.62 -14.54 -34.80
C LEU A 78 -4.24 -13.15 -35.34
N PRO A 79 -5.17 -12.17 -35.34
CA PRO A 79 -4.86 -10.78 -35.65
C PRO A 79 -3.77 -10.20 -34.75
N ALA A 80 -3.07 -9.18 -35.26
CA ALA A 80 -2.01 -8.46 -34.58
C ALA A 80 -2.46 -7.96 -33.19
N GLU A 81 -3.66 -7.41 -33.14
CA GLU A 81 -4.33 -6.80 -31.99
C GLU A 81 -4.61 -7.84 -30.90
N VAL A 82 -5.02 -9.06 -31.30
CA VAL A 82 -5.28 -10.18 -30.38
C VAL A 82 -3.97 -10.70 -29.77
N LEU A 83 -2.89 -10.74 -30.56
CA LEU A 83 -1.56 -11.13 -30.07
C LEU A 83 -0.97 -10.07 -29.12
N ILE A 84 -1.18 -8.76 -29.38
CA ILE A 84 -0.87 -7.69 -28.41
C ILE A 84 -1.68 -7.89 -27.13
N GLY A 85 -3.00 -8.14 -27.24
CA GLY A 85 -3.87 -8.39 -26.10
C GLY A 85 -3.36 -9.54 -25.22
N ILE A 86 -3.07 -10.69 -25.82
CA ILE A 86 -2.51 -11.87 -25.13
C ILE A 86 -1.19 -11.54 -24.45
N PHE A 87 -0.22 -10.96 -25.16
CA PHE A 87 1.10 -10.67 -24.56
C PHE A 87 1.05 -9.54 -23.54
N SER A 88 0.10 -8.61 -23.62
CA SER A 88 -0.11 -7.54 -22.62
C SER A 88 -0.62 -8.05 -21.27
N LYS A 89 -1.15 -9.27 -21.21
CA LYS A 89 -1.55 -9.95 -19.97
C LYS A 89 -0.41 -10.74 -19.31
N LEU A 90 0.76 -10.83 -19.94
CA LEU A 90 1.97 -11.45 -19.36
C LEU A 90 2.74 -10.42 -18.53
N SER A 91 2.28 -10.14 -17.31
CA SER A 91 2.96 -9.26 -16.36
C SER A 91 4.26 -9.87 -15.79
N SER A 92 4.25 -11.19 -15.61
CA SER A 92 5.38 -12.02 -15.17
C SER A 92 6.56 -11.94 -16.14
N PRO A 93 7.75 -11.47 -15.68
CA PRO A 93 8.97 -11.50 -16.50
C PRO A 93 9.33 -12.92 -16.95
N HIS A 94 9.06 -13.94 -16.13
CA HIS A 94 9.31 -15.34 -16.46
C HIS A 94 8.45 -15.83 -17.65
N ASP A 95 7.16 -15.47 -17.67
CA ASP A 95 6.24 -15.88 -18.74
C ASP A 95 6.49 -15.09 -20.04
N LEU A 96 6.89 -13.83 -19.92
CA LEU A 96 7.46 -13.06 -21.03
C LEU A 96 8.71 -13.75 -21.58
N LEU A 97 9.67 -14.13 -20.74
CA LEU A 97 10.88 -14.84 -21.19
C LEU A 97 10.53 -16.15 -21.91
N ASN A 98 9.56 -16.91 -21.42
CA ASN A 98 9.11 -18.14 -22.07
C ASN A 98 8.39 -17.87 -23.41
N CYS A 99 7.46 -16.91 -23.48
CA CYS A 99 6.85 -16.49 -24.74
C CYS A 99 7.87 -15.93 -25.73
N MET A 100 8.89 -15.21 -25.28
CA MET A 100 9.97 -14.69 -26.11
C MET A 100 10.94 -15.79 -26.60
N ARG A 101 11.14 -16.87 -25.82
CA ARG A 101 11.89 -18.06 -26.26
C ARG A 101 11.15 -18.83 -27.35
N VAL A 102 9.83 -18.95 -27.27
CA VAL A 102 8.99 -19.47 -28.38
C VAL A 102 9.03 -18.51 -29.58
N SER A 103 8.89 -17.21 -29.33
CA SER A 103 8.87 -16.15 -30.35
C SER A 103 10.25 -15.81 -30.94
N LYS A 104 11.35 -16.43 -30.50
CA LYS A 104 12.69 -16.18 -31.06
C LYS A 104 12.79 -16.54 -32.54
N ARG A 105 11.92 -17.46 -33.02
CA ARG A 105 11.69 -17.70 -34.46
C ARG A 105 10.89 -16.59 -35.15
N THR A 106 9.92 -15.98 -34.47
CA THR A 106 9.00 -14.97 -35.04
C THR A 106 9.65 -13.59 -35.13
N LEU A 107 10.31 -13.15 -34.06
CA LEU A 107 10.93 -11.82 -33.93
C LEU A 107 12.03 -11.57 -34.98
N THR A 108 12.71 -12.63 -35.42
CA THR A 108 13.85 -12.60 -36.35
C THR A 108 13.47 -12.87 -37.82
N ILE A 109 12.19 -13.10 -38.13
CA ILE A 109 11.73 -13.23 -39.53
C ILE A 109 11.76 -11.86 -40.21
N SER A 110 12.19 -11.85 -41.49
CA SER A 110 12.34 -10.64 -42.30
C SER A 110 11.02 -9.94 -42.61
N ASN A 111 9.94 -10.70 -42.78
CA ASN A 111 8.58 -10.20 -43.01
C ASN A 111 7.57 -11.00 -42.15
N PRO A 112 7.43 -10.70 -40.84
CA PRO A 112 6.57 -11.44 -39.94
C PRO A 112 5.11 -11.03 -40.14
N TYR A 113 4.17 -12.00 -40.12
CA TYR A 113 2.73 -11.71 -40.23
C TYR A 113 2.22 -10.73 -39.16
N PHE A 114 2.81 -10.78 -37.97
CA PHE A 114 2.64 -9.76 -36.94
C PHE A 114 3.99 -9.28 -36.38
N ALA A 115 4.26 -7.99 -36.47
CA ALA A 115 5.50 -7.35 -36.05
C ALA A 115 5.50 -6.94 -34.55
N TYR A 116 5.29 -7.90 -33.64
CA TYR A 116 5.17 -7.63 -32.19
C TYR A 116 6.30 -6.76 -31.59
N ARG A 117 7.53 -6.91 -32.11
CA ARG A 117 8.71 -6.11 -31.75
C ARG A 117 8.50 -4.59 -31.81
N ASP A 118 7.58 -4.12 -32.66
CA ASP A 118 7.28 -2.70 -32.86
C ASP A 118 6.20 -2.16 -31.90
N PHE A 119 5.72 -3.02 -30.98
CA PHE A 119 4.76 -2.75 -29.91
C PHE A 119 5.35 -3.03 -28.50
N ILE A 120 6.67 -3.25 -28.38
CA ILE A 120 7.34 -3.40 -27.09
C ILE A 120 7.94 -2.05 -26.68
N LYS A 121 7.35 -1.43 -25.66
CA LYS A 121 7.77 -0.13 -25.11
C LYS A 121 8.43 -0.19 -23.74
N ARG A 122 8.07 -1.17 -22.90
CA ARG A 122 8.64 -1.37 -21.57
C ARG A 122 9.30 -2.74 -21.53
N LEU A 123 10.55 -2.76 -21.07
CA LEU A 123 11.33 -3.98 -20.84
C LEU A 123 11.97 -3.88 -19.46
N ASN A 124 11.31 -4.45 -18.46
CA ASN A 124 11.82 -4.60 -17.09
C ASN A 124 12.15 -6.08 -16.85
N LEU A 125 13.44 -6.38 -16.70
CA LEU A 125 13.95 -7.73 -16.45
C LEU A 125 14.58 -7.87 -15.04
N ALA A 126 14.30 -6.95 -14.11
CA ALA A 126 14.89 -6.93 -12.77
C ALA A 126 14.73 -8.26 -12.01
N ALA A 127 13.54 -8.87 -12.06
CA ALA A 127 13.24 -10.17 -11.43
C ALA A 127 13.76 -11.40 -12.23
N LEU A 128 14.70 -11.18 -13.17
CA LEU A 128 15.40 -12.22 -13.94
C LEU A 128 16.91 -11.90 -14.05
N SER A 129 17.43 -11.01 -13.21
CA SER A 129 18.83 -10.55 -13.25
C SER A 129 19.85 -11.69 -13.26
N ASP A 130 19.56 -12.75 -12.49
CA ASP A 130 20.30 -14.03 -12.43
C ASP A 130 20.40 -14.78 -13.78
N ARG A 131 19.47 -14.54 -14.70
CA ARG A 131 19.30 -15.23 -16.00
C ARG A 131 19.51 -14.31 -17.21
N VAL A 132 19.69 -13.00 -17.02
CA VAL A 132 19.93 -12.03 -18.10
C VAL A 132 21.39 -12.06 -18.55
N ASN A 133 21.60 -12.17 -19.87
CA ASN A 133 22.92 -12.15 -20.52
C ASN A 133 22.79 -11.82 -22.00
N ASP A 134 23.90 -11.52 -22.67
CA ASP A 134 23.97 -11.19 -24.10
C ASP A 134 23.16 -12.17 -24.99
N GLY A 135 23.25 -13.48 -24.71
CA GLY A 135 22.58 -14.52 -25.48
C GLY A 135 21.06 -14.61 -25.26
N SER A 136 20.56 -14.17 -24.09
CA SER A 136 19.13 -14.07 -23.81
C SER A 136 18.55 -12.77 -24.38
N VAL A 137 19.22 -11.62 -24.21
CA VAL A 137 18.76 -10.33 -24.75
C VAL A 137 18.92 -10.19 -26.27
N ALA A 138 19.77 -10.99 -26.93
CA ALA A 138 19.96 -10.95 -28.38
C ALA A 138 18.67 -11.06 -29.22
N ALA A 139 17.62 -11.70 -28.69
CA ALA A 139 16.31 -11.78 -29.36
C ALA A 139 15.49 -10.47 -29.28
N LEU A 140 15.83 -9.59 -28.33
CA LEU A 140 15.14 -8.32 -28.04
C LEU A 140 15.74 -7.14 -28.82
N GLN A 141 16.96 -7.30 -29.35
CA GLN A 141 17.69 -6.29 -30.13
C GLN A 141 16.95 -5.81 -31.39
N VAL A 142 15.90 -6.52 -31.83
CA VAL A 142 15.01 -6.12 -32.93
C VAL A 142 13.88 -5.16 -32.51
N CYS A 143 13.66 -4.93 -31.21
CA CYS A 143 12.58 -4.09 -30.69
C CYS A 143 13.05 -2.63 -30.66
N LYS A 144 12.81 -1.86 -31.73
CA LYS A 144 13.38 -0.50 -31.92
C LYS A 144 12.46 0.65 -31.48
N ARG A 145 11.49 0.38 -30.58
CA ARG A 145 10.50 1.35 -30.05
C ARG A 145 10.42 1.37 -28.52
N VAL A 146 11.46 0.91 -27.83
CA VAL A 146 11.50 0.86 -26.35
C VAL A 146 11.55 2.28 -25.79
N GLU A 147 10.63 2.59 -24.87
CA GLU A 147 10.56 3.86 -24.13
C GLU A 147 11.16 3.73 -22.72
N ARG A 148 11.10 2.55 -22.08
CA ARG A 148 11.75 2.26 -20.79
C ARG A 148 12.44 0.90 -20.81
N LEU A 149 13.71 0.87 -20.41
CA LEU A 149 14.52 -0.33 -20.27
C LEU A 149 15.10 -0.38 -18.85
N THR A 150 14.80 -1.45 -18.10
CA THR A 150 15.22 -1.67 -16.71
C THR A 150 15.88 -3.05 -16.61
N LEU A 151 17.19 -3.03 -16.37
CA LEU A 151 18.09 -4.18 -16.35
C LEU A 151 18.96 -4.05 -15.09
N THR A 152 18.50 -4.53 -13.94
CA THR A 152 19.18 -4.23 -12.66
C THR A 152 19.89 -5.45 -12.09
N GLY A 153 21.21 -5.38 -11.88
CA GLY A 153 22.02 -6.46 -11.30
C GLY A 153 22.29 -7.62 -12.27
N CYS A 154 22.22 -7.38 -13.57
CA CYS A 154 22.34 -8.38 -14.63
C CYS A 154 23.81 -8.72 -14.90
N ASP A 155 24.51 -9.35 -13.94
CA ASP A 155 25.96 -9.64 -14.02
C ASP A 155 26.39 -10.48 -15.25
N GLY A 156 25.45 -11.18 -15.91
CA GLY A 156 25.69 -11.88 -17.18
C GLY A 156 25.64 -11.00 -18.45
N LEU A 157 25.26 -9.73 -18.34
CA LEU A 157 25.07 -8.81 -19.46
C LEU A 157 26.31 -7.95 -19.71
N SER A 158 26.81 -7.92 -20.95
CA SER A 158 27.92 -7.09 -21.39
C SER A 158 27.47 -6.00 -22.38
N ASP A 159 28.39 -5.14 -22.79
CA ASP A 159 28.14 -4.18 -23.88
C ASP A 159 27.66 -4.88 -25.17
N GLY A 160 28.04 -6.14 -25.41
CA GLY A 160 27.57 -6.90 -26.58
C GLY A 160 26.05 -7.13 -26.59
N GLY A 161 25.45 -7.34 -25.41
CA GLY A 161 24.01 -7.42 -25.22
C GLY A 161 23.37 -6.04 -25.29
N LEU A 162 23.83 -5.11 -24.45
CA LEU A 162 23.21 -3.80 -24.24
C LEU A 162 23.33 -2.87 -25.46
N VAL A 163 24.47 -2.81 -26.15
CA VAL A 163 24.64 -1.96 -27.36
C VAL A 163 23.61 -2.33 -28.44
N GLY A 164 23.31 -3.62 -28.63
CA GLY A 164 22.29 -4.05 -29.59
C GLY A 164 20.85 -3.73 -29.17
N LEU A 165 20.58 -3.52 -27.87
CA LEU A 165 19.31 -2.98 -27.37
C LEU A 165 19.23 -1.46 -27.58
N LEU A 166 20.35 -0.74 -27.52
CA LEU A 166 20.40 0.72 -27.65
C LEU A 166 20.46 1.19 -29.12
N ASP A 167 21.10 0.41 -30.00
CA ASP A 167 21.12 0.61 -31.45
C ASP A 167 19.71 0.87 -31.98
N GLY A 168 19.53 1.95 -32.75
CA GLY A 168 18.25 2.32 -33.37
C GLY A 168 17.12 2.75 -32.43
N ASN A 169 17.24 2.60 -31.10
CA ASN A 169 16.18 2.87 -30.13
C ASN A 169 16.02 4.37 -29.80
N ASN A 170 15.71 5.17 -30.81
CA ASN A 170 15.56 6.63 -30.69
C ASN A 170 14.33 7.08 -29.85
N HIS A 171 13.48 6.14 -29.43
CA HIS A 171 12.33 6.37 -28.56
C HIS A 171 12.66 6.35 -27.05
N LEU A 172 13.84 5.86 -26.64
CA LEU A 172 14.14 5.59 -25.23
C LEU A 172 14.07 6.85 -24.34
N LEU A 173 13.29 6.77 -23.28
CA LEU A 173 13.03 7.82 -22.29
C LEU A 173 13.65 7.52 -20.93
N ALA A 174 13.76 6.24 -20.55
CA ALA A 174 14.39 5.80 -19.31
C ALA A 174 15.30 4.60 -19.55
N LEU A 175 16.51 4.64 -19.00
CA LEU A 175 17.40 3.49 -18.85
C LEU A 175 17.77 3.32 -17.37
N ASP A 176 17.56 2.11 -16.84
CA ASP A 176 18.17 1.65 -15.61
C ASP A 176 19.06 0.44 -15.92
N ILE A 177 20.35 0.55 -15.59
CA ILE A 177 21.33 -0.55 -15.64
C ILE A 177 22.04 -0.71 -14.28
N SER A 178 21.41 -0.28 -13.19
CA SER A 178 22.08 -0.23 -11.89
C SER A 178 22.45 -1.63 -11.37
N GLY A 179 23.70 -1.76 -10.93
CA GLY A 179 24.30 -3.04 -10.55
C GLY A 179 24.92 -3.84 -11.70
N ASP A 180 24.77 -3.44 -12.97
CA ASP A 180 25.33 -4.21 -14.10
C ASP A 180 26.86 -4.03 -14.19
N THR A 181 27.61 -4.85 -13.44
CA THR A 181 29.05 -4.64 -13.22
C THR A 181 29.93 -4.88 -14.46
N GLN A 182 29.37 -5.43 -15.54
CA GLN A 182 30.10 -5.75 -16.77
C GLN A 182 29.92 -4.73 -17.91
N ILE A 183 28.96 -3.79 -17.81
CA ILE A 183 28.75 -2.71 -18.78
C ILE A 183 29.87 -1.66 -18.70
N THR A 184 30.32 -1.14 -19.85
CA THR A 184 31.41 -0.16 -19.91
C THR A 184 31.01 1.13 -20.64
N GLU A 185 31.99 2.02 -20.86
CA GLU A 185 31.85 3.20 -21.70
C GLU A 185 31.29 2.93 -23.10
N ALA A 186 31.47 1.73 -23.66
CA ALA A 186 30.98 1.38 -25.00
C ALA A 186 29.44 1.47 -25.11
N SER A 187 28.70 0.95 -24.14
CA SER A 187 27.23 1.11 -24.09
C SER A 187 26.81 2.56 -23.91
N MET A 188 27.57 3.37 -23.18
CA MET A 188 27.24 4.79 -22.98
C MET A 188 27.51 5.64 -24.24
N PHE A 189 28.51 5.29 -25.06
CA PHE A 189 28.63 5.88 -26.40
C PHE A 189 27.45 5.48 -27.30
N ALA A 190 27.04 4.20 -27.33
CA ALA A 190 25.87 3.77 -28.09
C ALA A 190 24.55 4.44 -27.62
N LEU A 191 24.40 4.64 -26.31
CA LEU A 191 23.30 5.41 -25.70
C LEU A 191 23.31 6.85 -26.21
N ALA A 192 24.46 7.53 -26.14
CA ALA A 192 24.64 8.90 -26.60
C ALA A 192 24.35 9.05 -28.10
N GLU A 193 24.74 8.09 -28.93
CA GLU A 193 24.51 8.10 -30.38
C GLU A 193 23.03 7.92 -30.74
N ASN A 194 22.32 6.99 -30.10
CA ASN A 194 20.96 6.59 -30.51
C ASN A 194 19.84 7.29 -29.70
N CYS A 195 19.97 7.38 -28.38
CA CYS A 195 18.85 7.63 -27.47
C CYS A 195 18.66 9.13 -27.16
N LYS A 196 18.52 9.97 -28.19
CA LYS A 196 18.45 11.44 -28.05
C LYS A 196 17.27 11.95 -27.21
N ARG A 197 16.25 11.13 -26.95
CA ARG A 197 15.04 11.44 -26.17
C ARG A 197 15.13 11.10 -24.67
N LEU A 198 16.26 10.57 -24.20
CA LEU A 198 16.43 10.10 -22.83
C LEU A 198 16.12 11.19 -21.79
N GLN A 199 15.30 10.85 -20.80
CA GLN A 199 14.84 11.71 -19.71
C GLN A 199 15.31 11.22 -18.33
N GLY A 200 15.57 9.92 -18.16
CA GLY A 200 16.19 9.38 -16.95
C GLY A 200 17.26 8.35 -17.25
N LEU A 201 18.34 8.38 -16.48
CA LEU A 201 19.45 7.44 -16.55
C LEU A 201 19.86 7.05 -15.13
N ASN A 202 19.85 5.75 -14.84
CA ASN A 202 20.42 5.17 -13.63
C ASN A 202 21.54 4.19 -14.03
N ILE A 203 22.76 4.48 -13.56
CA ILE A 203 23.96 3.63 -13.75
C ILE A 203 24.65 3.34 -12.41
N SER A 204 23.91 3.36 -11.31
CA SER A 204 24.48 3.16 -9.98
C SER A 204 25.28 1.85 -9.89
N ASN A 205 26.46 1.92 -9.27
CA ASN A 205 27.44 0.85 -9.16
C ASN A 205 28.08 0.34 -10.49
N CYS A 206 27.85 1.01 -11.63
CA CYS A 206 28.50 0.65 -12.91
C CYS A 206 29.94 1.21 -13.00
N GLN A 207 30.87 0.57 -12.28
CA GLN A 207 32.26 1.02 -12.07
C GLN A 207 33.13 1.18 -13.34
N LYS A 208 32.71 0.66 -14.50
CA LYS A 208 33.51 0.65 -15.75
C LYS A 208 33.07 1.69 -16.78
N ILE A 209 32.11 2.55 -16.43
CA ILE A 209 31.66 3.66 -17.29
C ILE A 209 32.59 4.86 -17.13
N SER A 210 33.10 5.41 -18.25
CA SER A 210 34.11 6.48 -18.21
C SER A 210 33.52 7.89 -18.30
N ASN A 211 34.25 8.87 -17.77
CA ASN A 211 33.94 10.29 -17.88
C ASN A 211 33.69 10.75 -19.33
N GLN A 212 34.49 10.27 -20.29
CA GLN A 212 34.35 10.68 -21.69
C GLN A 212 33.04 10.20 -22.33
N SER A 213 32.56 9.01 -21.94
CA SER A 213 31.27 8.50 -22.40
C SER A 213 30.08 9.25 -21.76
N MET A 214 30.18 9.59 -20.48
CA MET A 214 29.16 10.38 -19.79
C MET A 214 29.07 11.83 -20.29
N ILE A 215 30.20 12.43 -20.70
CA ILE A 215 30.22 13.72 -21.43
C ILE A 215 29.46 13.59 -22.75
N ALA A 216 29.71 12.51 -23.53
CA ALA A 216 29.01 12.28 -24.80
C ALA A 216 27.49 12.10 -24.60
N VAL A 217 27.07 11.40 -23.54
CA VAL A 217 25.65 11.30 -23.14
C VAL A 217 25.08 12.69 -22.83
N ALA A 218 25.76 13.51 -22.01
CA ALA A 218 25.30 14.84 -21.66
C ALA A 218 25.15 15.77 -22.88
N GLU A 219 26.10 15.75 -23.81
CA GLU A 219 26.08 16.55 -25.04
C GLU A 219 24.92 16.18 -26.00
N ASN A 220 24.42 14.94 -25.94
CA ASN A 220 23.45 14.40 -26.88
C ASN A 220 22.03 14.26 -26.29
N CYS A 221 21.91 13.78 -25.05
CA CYS A 221 20.66 13.43 -24.38
C CYS A 221 20.09 14.63 -23.57
N LYS A 222 19.88 15.76 -24.25
CA LYS A 222 19.57 17.08 -23.64
C LYS A 222 18.22 17.18 -22.88
N TYR A 223 17.43 16.11 -22.87
CA TYR A 223 16.14 16.03 -22.19
C TYR A 223 16.21 15.36 -20.81
N ILE A 224 17.41 15.01 -20.32
CA ILE A 224 17.61 14.40 -19.00
C ILE A 224 17.05 15.29 -17.88
N LYS A 225 16.18 14.67 -17.08
CA LYS A 225 15.48 15.20 -15.90
C LYS A 225 15.90 14.50 -14.62
N ARG A 226 16.23 13.20 -14.69
CA ARG A 226 16.58 12.37 -13.54
C ARG A 226 17.90 11.65 -13.81
N LEU A 227 18.84 11.68 -12.86
CA LEU A 227 20.16 11.08 -13.06
C LEU A 227 20.65 10.46 -11.74
N LYS A 228 20.82 9.13 -11.71
CA LYS A 228 21.36 8.37 -10.56
C LYS A 228 22.70 7.78 -10.93
N LEU A 229 23.76 8.20 -10.24
CA LEU A 229 25.14 7.78 -10.49
C LEU A 229 25.80 7.15 -9.25
N ASN A 230 24.97 6.71 -8.28
CA ASN A 230 25.42 6.32 -6.96
C ASN A 230 26.53 5.26 -6.99
N ASP A 231 27.53 5.42 -6.13
CA ASP A 231 28.72 4.58 -5.98
C ASP A 231 29.65 4.50 -7.22
N CYS A 232 29.43 5.31 -8.27
CA CYS A 232 30.36 5.45 -9.39
C CYS A 232 31.58 6.31 -8.99
N ASP A 233 32.50 5.73 -8.21
CA ASP A 233 33.73 6.38 -7.72
C ASP A 233 34.68 6.86 -8.83
N GLN A 234 34.57 6.29 -10.04
CA GLN A 234 35.39 6.64 -11.20
C GLN A 234 34.97 7.92 -11.93
N LEU A 235 33.83 8.51 -11.57
CA LEU A 235 33.31 9.73 -12.21
C LEU A 235 33.86 11.00 -11.55
N GLU A 236 34.48 11.85 -12.36
CA GLU A 236 35.13 13.10 -12.00
C GLU A 236 34.27 14.32 -12.37
N ASP A 237 34.67 15.51 -11.88
CA ASP A 237 34.00 16.78 -12.12
C ASP A 237 33.59 17.01 -13.59
N ALA A 238 34.43 16.61 -14.55
CA ALA A 238 34.21 16.86 -15.98
C ALA A 238 32.90 16.25 -16.51
N ALA A 239 32.51 15.06 -16.05
CA ALA A 239 31.27 14.41 -16.49
C ALA A 239 30.02 15.15 -15.97
N ILE A 240 30.02 15.49 -14.68
CA ILE A 240 28.86 16.15 -14.06
C ILE A 240 28.75 17.62 -14.50
N MET A 241 29.88 18.28 -14.76
CA MET A 241 29.93 19.60 -15.40
C MET A 241 29.28 19.58 -16.79
N ALA A 242 29.46 18.53 -17.59
CA ALA A 242 28.82 18.42 -18.89
C ALA A 242 27.29 18.32 -18.76
N PHE A 243 26.76 17.52 -17.83
CA PHE A 243 25.31 17.50 -17.55
C PHE A 243 24.80 18.86 -17.08
N ALA A 244 25.53 19.54 -16.20
CA ALA A 244 25.18 20.89 -15.74
C ALA A 244 25.17 21.94 -16.87
N VAL A 245 25.94 21.75 -17.95
CA VAL A 245 25.97 22.65 -19.12
C VAL A 245 24.90 22.30 -20.16
N HIS A 246 24.70 21.01 -20.46
CA HIS A 246 23.88 20.56 -21.59
C HIS A 246 22.47 20.12 -21.21
N CYS A 247 22.20 19.82 -19.94
CA CYS A 247 20.90 19.36 -19.42
C CYS A 247 20.35 20.32 -18.33
N PRO A 248 20.02 21.58 -18.66
CA PRO A 248 19.59 22.59 -17.66
C PRO A 248 18.22 22.31 -17.00
N ASN A 249 17.50 21.29 -17.46
CA ASN A 249 16.17 20.89 -17.00
C ASN A 249 16.17 19.69 -16.03
N ILE A 250 17.34 19.32 -15.50
CA ILE A 250 17.45 18.31 -14.42
C ILE A 250 16.54 18.72 -13.25
N LEU A 251 15.75 17.77 -12.78
CA LEU A 251 14.86 17.83 -11.62
C LEU A 251 15.52 17.14 -10.41
N GLU A 252 16.10 15.97 -10.65
CA GLU A 252 16.66 15.08 -9.63
C GLU A 252 18.05 14.63 -10.07
N ILE A 253 19.05 14.79 -9.20
CA ILE A 253 20.37 14.19 -9.37
C ILE A 253 20.87 13.58 -8.06
N ASP A 254 21.27 12.32 -8.13
CA ASP A 254 21.86 11.56 -7.03
C ASP A 254 23.28 11.13 -7.39
N LEU A 255 24.22 11.56 -6.53
CA LEU A 255 25.66 11.35 -6.64
C LEU A 255 26.19 10.68 -5.35
N HIS A 256 25.35 9.93 -4.64
CA HIS A 256 25.73 9.20 -3.42
C HIS A 256 27.05 8.44 -3.64
N GLN A 257 28.00 8.56 -2.72
CA GLN A 257 29.32 7.90 -2.74
C GLN A 257 30.23 8.20 -3.95
N CYS A 258 29.92 9.16 -4.83
CA CYS A 258 30.84 9.59 -5.90
C CYS A 258 32.01 10.41 -5.29
N LYS A 259 33.07 9.74 -4.79
CA LYS A 259 34.12 10.39 -3.97
C LYS A 259 35.02 11.34 -4.75
N ALA A 260 35.13 11.19 -6.07
CA ALA A 260 35.92 12.06 -6.94
C ALA A 260 35.22 13.38 -7.32
N ILE A 261 33.96 13.58 -6.92
CA ILE A 261 33.18 14.80 -7.22
C ILE A 261 33.44 15.92 -6.21
N GLY A 262 33.93 17.05 -6.72
CA GLY A 262 34.25 18.27 -6.00
C GLY A 262 33.26 19.42 -6.20
N ASN A 263 33.70 20.63 -5.86
CA ASN A 263 32.85 21.82 -5.73
C ASN A 263 32.31 22.35 -7.07
N GLY A 264 33.01 22.12 -8.19
CA GLY A 264 32.67 22.66 -9.50
C GLY A 264 31.29 22.20 -10.00
N PRO A 265 31.06 20.88 -10.12
CA PRO A 265 29.77 20.29 -10.45
C PRO A 265 28.60 20.84 -9.67
N VAL A 266 28.69 20.88 -8.34
CA VAL A 266 27.61 21.38 -7.47
C VAL A 266 27.30 22.85 -7.75
N THR A 267 28.35 23.66 -7.91
CA THR A 267 28.23 25.07 -8.28
C THR A 267 27.52 25.22 -9.64
N ALA A 268 27.88 24.41 -10.64
CA ALA A 268 27.35 24.48 -11.98
C ALA A 268 25.92 23.94 -12.10
N LEU A 269 25.60 22.82 -11.45
CA LEU A 269 24.25 22.24 -11.41
C LEU A 269 23.24 23.26 -10.88
N LEU A 270 23.59 23.97 -9.80
CA LEU A 270 22.77 25.05 -9.25
C LEU A 270 22.80 26.29 -10.15
N SER A 271 23.97 26.76 -10.58
CA SER A 271 24.10 28.02 -11.34
C SER A 271 23.53 27.96 -12.76
N ASN A 272 23.41 26.77 -13.36
CA ASN A 272 22.81 26.58 -14.67
C ASN A 272 21.38 26.06 -14.57
N GLY A 273 21.14 25.05 -13.72
CA GLY A 273 19.87 24.34 -13.60
C GLY A 273 18.67 25.24 -13.28
N GLN A 274 17.61 25.10 -14.07
CA GLN A 274 16.40 25.94 -13.96
C GLN A 274 15.35 25.32 -13.04
N THR A 275 15.25 23.99 -13.03
CA THR A 275 14.14 23.23 -12.43
C THR A 275 14.57 22.29 -11.30
N LEU A 276 15.84 22.34 -10.87
CA LEU A 276 16.41 21.41 -9.90
C LEU A 276 15.62 21.40 -8.58
N ARG A 277 15.10 20.23 -8.23
CA ARG A 277 14.19 19.95 -7.11
C ARG A 277 14.88 19.12 -6.03
N GLU A 278 15.76 18.20 -6.42
CA GLU A 278 16.47 17.28 -5.55
C GLU A 278 17.94 17.12 -5.95
N LEU A 279 18.82 17.24 -4.97
CA LEU A 279 20.27 17.11 -5.11
C LEU A 279 20.80 16.28 -3.94
N ARG A 280 21.34 15.10 -4.21
CA ARG A 280 21.97 14.24 -3.20
C ARG A 280 23.46 14.09 -3.48
N LEU A 281 24.26 14.34 -2.45
CA LEU A 281 25.73 14.38 -2.45
C LEU A 281 26.30 13.60 -1.24
N ALA A 282 25.52 12.66 -0.71
CA ALA A 282 25.87 11.90 0.48
C ALA A 282 27.18 11.11 0.25
N ASN A 283 28.14 11.26 1.15
CA ASN A 283 29.49 10.69 1.09
C ASN A 283 30.41 11.25 -0.02
N CYS A 284 30.05 12.38 -0.67
CA CYS A 284 31.00 13.14 -1.51
C CYS A 284 31.99 13.92 -0.63
N GLU A 285 33.10 13.29 -0.23
CA GLU A 285 34.05 13.83 0.75
C GLU A 285 34.81 15.10 0.31
N LEU A 286 34.87 15.40 -0.99
CA LEU A 286 35.57 16.59 -1.50
C LEU A 286 34.76 17.89 -1.36
N ILE A 287 33.44 17.80 -1.20
CA ILE A 287 32.52 18.95 -1.13
C ILE A 287 32.79 19.81 0.11
N SER A 288 32.94 21.11 -0.10
CA SER A 288 33.19 22.14 0.91
C SER A 288 32.40 23.43 0.62
N ASP A 289 32.53 24.45 1.49
CA ASP A 289 31.76 25.71 1.39
C ASP A 289 31.80 26.37 0.00
N GLU A 290 32.90 26.23 -0.73
CA GLU A 290 33.11 26.85 -2.04
C GLU A 290 32.12 26.35 -3.12
N ALA A 291 31.50 25.17 -2.94
CA ALA A 291 30.40 24.68 -3.76
C ALA A 291 29.13 25.54 -3.70
N PHE A 292 29.00 26.37 -2.65
CA PHE A 292 27.80 27.15 -2.36
C PHE A 292 28.09 28.66 -2.24
N LEU A 293 29.26 29.05 -1.70
CA LEU A 293 29.69 30.44 -1.57
C LEU A 293 29.85 31.16 -2.90
N THR A 294 30.17 30.43 -3.96
CA THR A 294 30.36 30.93 -5.34
C THR A 294 29.05 31.16 -6.10
N LEU A 295 27.91 30.66 -5.61
CA LEU A 295 26.60 30.81 -6.26
C LEU A 295 26.20 32.29 -6.39
N PRO A 296 25.47 32.70 -7.45
CA PRO A 296 25.07 34.10 -7.64
C PRO A 296 24.25 34.68 -6.47
N PRO A 297 24.58 35.85 -5.91
CA PRO A 297 23.91 36.40 -4.72
C PRO A 297 22.44 36.80 -4.94
N ALA A 298 22.04 37.07 -6.17
CA ALA A 298 20.68 37.50 -6.53
C ALA A 298 19.77 36.37 -7.07
N ARG A 299 20.27 35.12 -7.18
CA ARG A 299 19.47 33.99 -7.69
C ARG A 299 18.82 33.24 -6.54
N ILE A 300 17.52 32.99 -6.68
CA ILE A 300 16.72 32.17 -5.76
C ILE A 300 16.37 30.86 -6.46
N TYR A 301 16.67 29.73 -5.81
CA TYR A 301 16.40 28.38 -6.32
C TYR A 301 14.99 27.94 -5.90
N GLU A 302 13.99 28.52 -6.54
CA GLU A 302 12.57 28.37 -6.21
C GLU A 302 12.04 26.93 -6.28
N HIS A 303 12.74 26.03 -7.00
CA HIS A 303 12.34 24.63 -7.20
C HIS A 303 12.97 23.64 -6.21
N LEU A 304 14.11 23.97 -5.57
CA LEU A 304 14.83 23.05 -4.70
C LEU A 304 14.02 22.72 -3.43
N ARG A 305 13.84 21.43 -3.14
CA ARG A 305 13.07 20.91 -1.99
C ARG A 305 13.88 19.96 -1.12
N ILE A 306 14.74 19.16 -1.73
CA ILE A 306 15.50 18.11 -1.07
C ILE A 306 16.98 18.35 -1.34
N LEU A 307 17.78 18.39 -0.28
CA LEU A 307 19.23 18.51 -0.34
C LEU A 307 19.84 17.59 0.71
N ASP A 308 20.63 16.62 0.25
CA ASP A 308 21.40 15.71 1.10
C ASP A 308 22.90 15.97 0.91
N LEU A 309 23.57 16.30 2.01
CA LEU A 309 25.00 16.58 2.13
C LEU A 309 25.63 15.71 3.24
N THR A 310 25.06 14.52 3.49
CA THR A 310 25.55 13.58 4.48
C THR A 310 27.04 13.27 4.27
N SER A 311 27.83 13.23 5.34
CA SER A 311 29.28 13.01 5.33
C SER A 311 30.12 14.04 4.55
N CYS A 312 29.55 15.14 4.02
CA CYS A 312 30.30 16.26 3.47
C CYS A 312 30.99 17.06 4.59
N ALA A 313 31.99 16.45 5.23
CA ALA A 313 32.56 16.90 6.50
C ALA A 313 33.35 18.22 6.40
N ARG A 314 33.68 18.70 5.19
CA ARG A 314 34.38 19.98 4.96
C ARG A 314 33.43 21.19 4.96
N LEU A 315 32.12 20.99 5.08
CA LEU A 315 31.14 22.06 5.19
C LEU A 315 31.14 22.71 6.57
N THR A 316 31.11 24.04 6.60
CA THR A 316 30.92 24.87 7.79
C THR A 316 29.58 25.59 7.77
N ASP A 317 29.25 26.29 8.85
CA ASP A 317 28.05 27.13 8.96
C ASP A 317 27.88 28.10 7.79
N ARG A 318 28.98 28.59 7.18
CA ARG A 318 28.96 29.53 6.06
C ARG A 318 28.30 28.96 4.81
N ALA A 319 28.47 27.65 4.56
CA ALA A 319 27.80 26.97 3.46
C ALA A 319 26.29 26.91 3.72
N VAL A 320 25.89 26.56 4.95
CA VAL A 320 24.49 26.44 5.34
C VAL A 320 23.79 27.80 5.31
N GLU A 321 24.41 28.86 5.86
CA GLU A 321 23.89 30.22 5.73
C GLU A 321 23.62 30.59 4.28
N ARG A 322 24.60 30.33 3.40
CA ARG A 322 24.51 30.64 1.98
C ARG A 322 23.42 29.83 1.26
N ILE A 323 23.32 28.53 1.52
CA ILE A 323 22.29 27.63 0.97
C ILE A 323 20.90 28.13 1.34
N ILE A 324 20.66 28.45 2.60
CA ILE A 324 19.32 28.85 3.07
C ILE A 324 18.91 30.20 2.50
N ASP A 325 19.84 31.14 2.33
CA ASP A 325 19.56 32.46 1.74
C ASP A 325 19.23 32.39 0.23
N VAL A 326 19.67 31.35 -0.50
CA VAL A 326 19.32 31.14 -1.91
C VAL A 326 18.17 30.16 -2.15
N ALA A 327 17.90 29.23 -1.22
CA ALA A 327 16.90 28.17 -1.40
C ALA A 327 15.82 28.17 -0.29
N PRO A 328 15.04 29.27 -0.13
CA PRO A 328 14.12 29.47 1.00
C PRO A 328 12.91 28.52 1.01
N ARG A 329 12.73 27.68 -0.02
CA ARG A 329 11.66 26.67 -0.12
C ARG A 329 12.13 25.22 0.14
N LEU A 330 13.36 25.03 0.63
CA LEU A 330 13.84 23.73 1.10
C LEU A 330 12.89 23.13 2.14
N ARG A 331 12.67 21.81 2.03
CA ARG A 331 11.69 21.03 2.79
C ARG A 331 12.31 19.83 3.51
N ASN A 332 13.26 19.16 2.86
CA ASN A 332 14.10 18.13 3.47
C ASN A 332 15.56 18.60 3.44
N LEU A 333 16.24 18.52 4.59
CA LEU A 333 17.66 18.83 4.76
C LEU A 333 18.35 17.70 5.49
N VAL A 334 19.44 17.20 4.92
CA VAL A 334 20.27 16.14 5.50
C VAL A 334 21.72 16.62 5.54
N PHE A 335 22.26 16.78 6.75
CA PHE A 335 23.64 17.19 7.03
C PHE A 335 24.28 16.23 8.05
N ALA A 336 23.85 14.96 8.06
CA ALA A 336 24.40 13.99 8.98
C ALA A 336 25.91 13.81 8.73
N LYS A 337 26.70 13.62 9.78
CA LYS A 337 28.17 13.50 9.75
C LYS A 337 28.90 14.79 9.30
N CYS A 338 28.21 15.92 9.05
CA CYS A 338 28.83 17.25 8.89
C CYS A 338 29.28 17.83 10.25
N ARG A 339 30.38 17.29 10.79
CA ARG A 339 30.86 17.56 12.18
C ARG A 339 31.21 19.02 12.47
N ASN A 340 31.54 19.81 11.44
CA ASN A 340 31.94 21.22 11.57
C ASN A 340 30.76 22.21 11.61
N LEU A 341 29.51 21.73 11.60
CA LEU A 341 28.33 22.59 11.78
C LEU A 341 28.07 22.86 13.26
N THR A 342 27.67 24.09 13.57
CA THR A 342 27.41 24.59 14.93
C THR A 342 25.97 25.10 15.05
N ASP A 343 25.66 25.73 16.18
CA ASP A 343 24.46 26.53 16.36
C ASP A 343 24.23 27.54 15.22
N VAL A 344 25.26 28.07 14.55
CA VAL A 344 25.08 29.08 13.47
C VAL A 344 24.35 28.49 12.26
N ALA A 345 24.71 27.29 11.80
CA ALA A 345 23.97 26.56 10.75
C ALA A 345 22.49 26.35 11.13
N VAL A 346 22.20 25.92 12.36
CA VAL A 346 20.82 25.69 12.83
C VAL A 346 20.04 27.00 12.95
N ASN A 347 20.70 28.07 13.39
CA ASN A 347 20.16 29.43 13.39
C ASN A 347 19.85 29.95 11.97
N ALA A 348 20.59 29.51 10.96
CA ALA A 348 20.31 29.81 9.56
C ALA A 348 19.13 28.96 9.03
N ILE A 349 19.13 27.64 9.25
CA ILE A 349 18.05 26.71 8.87
C ILE A 349 16.69 27.17 9.44
N SER A 350 16.70 27.79 10.62
CA SER A 350 15.53 28.43 11.25
C SER A 350 14.81 29.46 10.36
N LYS A 351 15.47 30.04 9.34
CA LYS A 351 14.86 30.97 8.36
C LYS A 351 13.79 30.29 7.48
N LEU A 352 13.86 28.97 7.26
CA LEU A 352 12.91 28.22 6.40
C LEU A 352 11.48 28.15 6.97
N GLY A 353 11.35 28.25 8.30
CA GLY A 353 10.06 28.28 9.01
C GLY A 353 9.09 27.18 8.56
N LYS A 354 7.98 27.58 7.94
CA LYS A 354 6.87 26.68 7.55
C LYS A 354 7.17 25.72 6.39
N ASN A 355 8.34 25.84 5.75
CA ASN A 355 8.72 24.99 4.61
C ASN A 355 9.45 23.71 5.07
N LEU A 356 10.20 23.78 6.17
CA LEU A 356 11.02 22.68 6.68
C LEU A 356 10.15 21.59 7.33
N HIS A 357 10.17 20.39 6.76
CA HIS A 357 9.43 19.21 7.25
C HIS A 357 10.35 18.06 7.70
N TYR A 358 11.56 17.94 7.14
CA TYR A 358 12.54 16.90 7.48
C TYR A 358 13.92 17.53 7.73
N LEU A 359 14.56 17.20 8.84
CA LEU A 359 15.90 17.69 9.19
C LEU A 359 16.73 16.60 9.86
N HIS A 360 17.91 16.28 9.33
CA HIS A 360 18.85 15.36 9.97
C HIS A 360 20.22 16.05 10.16
N LEU A 361 20.68 16.10 11.41
CA LEU A 361 21.92 16.73 11.87
C LEU A 361 22.74 15.75 12.72
N GLY A 362 22.59 14.44 12.48
CA GLY A 362 23.27 13.40 13.24
C GLY A 362 24.80 13.58 13.19
N HIS A 363 25.49 13.42 14.32
CA HIS A 363 26.91 13.70 14.52
C HIS A 363 27.37 15.15 14.32
N CYS A 364 26.47 16.14 14.20
CA CYS A 364 26.83 17.56 14.32
C CYS A 364 27.06 17.92 15.80
N GLY A 365 28.18 17.45 16.35
CA GLY A 365 28.47 17.43 17.80
C GLY A 365 28.51 18.80 18.49
N HIS A 366 28.66 19.89 17.73
CA HIS A 366 28.75 21.27 18.25
C HIS A 366 27.41 22.01 18.34
N ILE A 367 26.27 21.33 18.13
CA ILE A 367 24.93 21.90 18.30
C ILE A 367 24.49 21.82 19.77
N THR A 368 23.94 22.93 20.28
CA THR A 368 23.46 23.08 21.66
C THR A 368 21.94 23.24 21.72
N ASP A 369 21.37 23.13 22.93
CA ASP A 369 19.94 23.34 23.15
C ASP A 369 19.44 24.70 22.65
N GLN A 370 20.26 25.74 22.72
CA GLN A 370 19.86 27.12 22.40
C GLN A 370 19.44 27.26 20.93
N ALA A 371 20.14 26.60 20.00
CA ALA A 371 19.76 26.64 18.59
C ALA A 371 18.56 25.75 18.27
N VAL A 372 18.45 24.55 18.89
CA VAL A 372 17.27 23.69 18.72
C VAL A 372 16.00 24.36 19.27
N ILE A 373 16.11 25.04 20.42
CA ILE A 373 15.01 25.80 21.01
C ILE A 373 14.51 26.92 20.07
N LYS A 374 15.43 27.61 19.40
CA LYS A 374 15.10 28.66 18.42
C LYS A 374 14.56 28.10 17.10
N LEU A 375 15.10 26.99 16.60
CA LEU A 375 14.59 26.27 15.43
C LEU A 375 13.11 25.91 15.60
N VAL A 376 12.73 25.37 16.76
CA VAL A 376 11.32 24.99 17.05
C VAL A 376 10.38 26.20 17.11
N GLN A 377 10.88 27.40 17.45
CA GLN A 377 10.06 28.61 17.49
C GLN A 377 9.60 29.07 16.10
N THR A 378 10.37 28.78 15.04
CA THR A 378 10.04 29.16 13.66
C THR A 378 9.55 27.98 12.82
N CYS A 379 10.19 26.81 12.92
CA CYS A 379 9.96 25.64 12.06
C CYS A 379 8.89 24.67 12.62
N ASN A 380 7.69 25.19 12.89
CA ASN A 380 6.60 24.45 13.54
C ASN A 380 5.90 23.36 12.69
N ARG A 381 6.46 22.99 11.53
CA ARG A 381 5.95 21.95 10.62
C ARG A 381 6.89 20.74 10.45
N ILE A 382 8.00 20.70 11.19
CA ILE A 382 8.90 19.56 11.26
C ILE A 382 8.09 18.28 11.60
N ARG A 383 8.21 17.26 10.73
CA ARG A 383 7.65 15.91 10.86
C ARG A 383 8.72 14.89 11.26
N TYR A 384 9.93 15.06 10.76
CA TYR A 384 11.12 14.26 11.08
C TYR A 384 12.21 15.18 11.62
N ILE A 385 12.82 14.83 12.75
CA ILE A 385 14.10 15.40 13.17
C ILE A 385 15.03 14.32 13.74
N ASP A 386 16.28 14.28 13.31
CA ASP A 386 17.31 13.47 13.96
C ASP A 386 18.52 14.33 14.33
N LEU A 387 18.89 14.24 15.60
CA LEU A 387 19.98 14.93 16.27
C LEU A 387 20.93 13.93 16.95
N GLY A 388 20.99 12.68 16.49
CA GLY A 388 21.81 11.64 17.11
C GLY A 388 23.28 12.06 17.22
N CYS A 389 23.97 11.70 18.31
CA CYS A 389 25.36 12.09 18.60
C CYS A 389 25.61 13.62 18.72
N CYS A 390 24.58 14.47 18.80
CA CYS A 390 24.72 15.85 19.25
C CYS A 390 24.90 15.88 20.78
N VAL A 391 26.13 15.63 21.24
CA VAL A 391 26.46 15.37 22.66
C VAL A 391 26.21 16.56 23.60
N HIS A 392 26.06 17.78 23.09
CA HIS A 392 25.77 18.97 23.88
C HIS A 392 24.27 19.29 24.03
N LEU A 393 23.37 18.40 23.56
CA LEU A 393 21.93 18.50 23.81
C LEU A 393 21.55 17.90 25.16
N THR A 394 20.70 18.61 25.90
CA THR A 394 20.11 18.18 27.17
C THR A 394 18.59 18.09 27.06
N ASP A 395 17.90 17.75 28.14
CA ASP A 395 16.44 17.70 28.16
C ASP A 395 15.74 19.01 27.76
N ASN A 396 16.44 20.15 27.79
CA ASN A 396 15.91 21.45 27.36
C ASN A 396 15.52 21.47 25.87
N SER A 397 16.34 20.91 24.97
CA SER A 397 16.01 20.84 23.54
C SER A 397 14.85 19.88 23.28
N VAL A 398 14.85 18.68 23.87
CA VAL A 398 13.80 17.68 23.65
C VAL A 398 12.46 18.13 24.24
N THR A 399 12.47 18.73 25.44
CA THR A 399 11.28 19.37 26.03
C THR A 399 10.70 20.45 25.11
N LYS A 400 11.55 21.14 24.34
CA LYS A 400 11.08 22.10 23.35
C LYS A 400 10.59 21.41 22.07
N LEU A 401 11.28 20.39 21.56
CA LEU A 401 10.87 19.59 20.39
C LEU A 401 9.50 18.92 20.58
N ALA A 402 9.19 18.47 21.79
CA ALA A 402 7.89 17.95 22.19
C ALA A 402 6.72 18.96 22.01
N THR A 403 7.00 20.25 21.75
CA THR A 403 5.98 21.25 21.41
C THR A 403 5.62 21.33 19.91
N LEU A 404 6.23 20.50 19.05
CA LEU A 404 5.96 20.46 17.61
C LEU A 404 4.67 19.68 17.27
N PRO A 405 3.62 20.32 16.72
CA PRO A 405 2.29 19.72 16.56
C PRO A 405 2.15 18.73 15.37
N LYS A 406 3.27 18.35 14.74
CA LYS A 406 3.33 17.46 13.57
C LYS A 406 4.53 16.50 13.59
N LEU A 407 5.26 16.42 14.70
CA LEU A 407 6.42 15.55 14.84
C LEU A 407 5.99 14.07 14.87
N ARG A 408 6.54 13.25 13.97
CA ARG A 408 6.27 11.80 13.81
C ARG A 408 7.52 10.96 14.10
N ARG A 409 8.70 11.35 13.59
CA ARG A 409 9.98 10.64 13.80
C ARG A 409 10.97 11.55 14.53
N ILE A 410 11.53 11.08 15.65
CA ILE A 410 12.59 11.78 16.40
C ILE A 410 13.76 10.84 16.68
N GLY A 411 14.98 11.30 16.38
CA GLY A 411 16.22 10.57 16.68
C GLY A 411 17.17 11.33 17.59
N LEU A 412 17.65 10.65 18.64
CA LEU A 412 18.49 11.17 19.73
C LEU A 412 19.59 10.17 20.12
N VAL A 413 19.89 9.20 19.25
CA VAL A 413 20.86 8.11 19.49
C VAL A 413 22.21 8.65 20.00
N LYS A 414 22.72 8.14 21.12
CA LYS A 414 23.98 8.59 21.80
C LYS A 414 23.99 10.06 22.26
N CYS A 415 22.84 10.73 22.41
CA CYS A 415 22.77 12.01 23.12
C CYS A 415 22.86 11.76 24.64
N ALA A 416 24.09 11.74 25.17
CA ALA A 416 24.37 11.29 26.54
C ALA A 416 23.74 12.12 27.66
N ASN A 417 23.47 13.41 27.44
CA ASN A 417 22.86 14.30 28.45
C ASN A 417 21.30 14.33 28.38
N ILE A 418 20.71 13.36 27.70
CA ILE A 418 19.26 13.11 27.68
C ILE A 418 18.88 12.17 28.83
N THR A 419 17.87 12.56 29.61
CA THR A 419 17.37 11.82 30.76
C THR A 419 15.87 11.52 30.61
N ASP A 420 15.31 10.85 31.61
CA ASP A 420 13.88 10.67 31.80
C ASP A 420 13.04 11.95 31.56
N HIS A 421 13.57 13.15 31.84
CA HIS A 421 12.82 14.40 31.66
C HIS A 421 12.44 14.65 30.18
N SER A 422 13.34 14.37 29.24
CA SER A 422 13.04 14.37 27.80
C SER A 422 11.90 13.43 27.44
N VAL A 423 11.94 12.23 28.00
CA VAL A 423 11.00 11.15 27.69
C VAL A 423 9.62 11.46 28.24
N TYR A 424 9.53 12.00 29.46
CA TYR A 424 8.28 12.54 30.02
C TYR A 424 7.73 13.72 29.21
N ALA A 425 8.59 14.59 28.66
CA ALA A 425 8.13 15.70 27.82
C ALA A 425 7.56 15.21 26.47
N LEU A 426 8.21 14.23 25.82
CA LEU A 426 7.72 13.59 24.60
C LEU A 426 6.39 12.85 24.81
N ALA A 427 6.25 12.18 25.97
CA ALA A 427 4.99 11.55 26.38
C ALA A 427 3.84 12.58 26.53
N GLN A 428 4.14 13.76 27.09
CA GLN A 428 3.14 14.83 27.34
C GLN A 428 2.86 15.71 26.10
N ALA A 429 3.31 15.32 24.91
CA ALA A 429 3.20 16.08 23.65
C ALA A 429 1.78 16.08 23.03
N GLY A 430 0.78 16.49 23.80
CA GLY A 430 -0.62 16.62 23.37
C GLY A 430 -1.05 18.06 23.08
N PRO A 431 -2.09 18.29 22.23
CA PRO A 431 -2.62 19.62 21.94
C PRO A 431 -3.31 20.26 23.15
N ARG A 432 -2.56 21.05 23.92
CA ARG A 432 -3.07 21.82 25.08
C ARG A 432 -4.26 22.71 24.68
N ARG A 433 -5.47 22.34 25.12
CA ARG A 433 -6.67 23.20 25.00
C ARG A 433 -6.43 24.53 25.73
N ARG A 434 -6.96 25.63 25.19
CA ARG A 434 -7.01 26.92 25.91
C ARG A 434 -7.87 26.73 27.16
N MET A 435 -7.33 27.04 28.34
CA MET A 435 -8.11 27.00 29.58
C MET A 435 -9.24 28.03 29.54
N HIS A 436 -10.45 27.59 29.88
CA HIS A 436 -11.53 28.47 30.30
C HIS A 436 -11.49 28.55 31.84
N PRO A 437 -11.57 29.73 32.47
CA PRO A 437 -11.18 29.90 33.88
C PRO A 437 -12.32 29.59 34.88
N ASP A 438 -13.10 28.54 34.64
CA ASP A 438 -14.16 28.11 35.57
C ASP A 438 -14.41 26.60 35.46
N MET A 439 -15.01 25.99 36.50
CA MET A 439 -15.08 24.53 36.79
C MET A 439 -13.73 23.88 37.18
N GLY A 440 -13.53 23.67 38.48
CA GLY A 440 -12.40 22.92 39.02
C GLY A 440 -12.75 21.49 39.44
N HIS A 441 -12.47 20.50 38.57
CA HIS A 441 -12.16 19.11 38.96
C HIS A 441 -11.27 18.50 37.86
N HIS A 442 -10.18 17.82 38.25
CA HIS A 442 -9.18 17.33 37.29
C HIS A 442 -9.42 15.89 36.85
N TYR A 443 -9.62 15.70 35.54
CA TYR A 443 -9.34 14.45 34.84
C TYR A 443 -8.33 14.74 33.71
N PRO A 444 -7.26 13.95 33.54
CA PRO A 444 -6.29 14.15 32.46
C PRO A 444 -6.90 13.72 31.12
N LEU A 445 -7.49 14.67 30.39
CA LEU A 445 -8.01 14.46 29.05
C LEU A 445 -6.85 14.23 28.07
N SER A 446 -6.60 12.97 27.72
CA SER A 446 -5.55 12.57 26.78
C SER A 446 -5.80 13.17 25.39
N GLY A 447 -4.85 13.98 24.93
CA GLY A 447 -4.68 14.30 23.52
C GLY A 447 -3.47 13.52 23.02
N SER A 448 -3.69 12.42 22.29
CA SER A 448 -2.66 11.48 21.86
C SER A 448 -1.51 12.18 21.11
N SER A 449 -0.27 11.86 21.49
CA SER A 449 0.94 12.32 20.79
C SER A 449 0.96 11.85 19.33
N SER A 450 1.55 12.64 18.43
CA SER A 450 1.72 12.30 17.01
C SER A 450 2.99 11.49 16.70
N LEU A 451 3.75 11.10 17.72
CA LEU A 451 4.98 10.32 17.58
C LEU A 451 4.70 8.87 17.15
N GLU A 452 5.49 8.42 16.17
CA GLU A 452 5.37 7.13 15.50
C GLU A 452 6.70 6.35 15.49
N ARG A 453 7.86 7.02 15.36
CA ARG A 453 9.19 6.40 15.48
C ARG A 453 10.10 7.21 16.40
N VAL A 454 10.68 6.60 17.44
CA VAL A 454 11.57 7.24 18.42
C VAL A 454 12.88 6.45 18.52
N HIS A 455 14.02 7.10 18.31
CA HIS A 455 15.34 6.47 18.45
C HIS A 455 16.11 7.05 19.64
N LEU A 456 16.31 6.24 20.69
CA LEU A 456 16.94 6.61 21.98
C LEU A 456 18.13 5.69 22.35
N SER A 457 18.59 4.84 21.43
CA SER A 457 19.74 3.94 21.63
C SER A 457 20.95 4.68 22.22
N TYR A 458 21.58 4.08 23.24
CA TYR A 458 22.70 4.62 24.00
C TYR A 458 22.45 5.93 24.76
N CYS A 459 21.20 6.36 24.95
CA CYS A 459 20.86 7.33 26.01
C CYS A 459 20.87 6.60 27.36
N THR A 460 22.06 6.41 27.95
CA THR A 460 22.26 5.55 29.13
C THR A 460 21.59 6.03 30.42
N ASN A 461 21.12 7.29 30.46
CA ASN A 461 20.49 7.92 31.62
C ASN A 461 18.94 7.81 31.59
N LEU A 462 18.41 6.80 30.91
CA LEU A 462 16.98 6.50 30.81
C LEU A 462 16.59 5.30 31.69
N THR A 463 15.54 5.47 32.48
CA THR A 463 14.96 4.40 33.30
C THR A 463 13.86 3.63 32.57
N LEU A 464 13.51 2.47 33.11
CA LEU A 464 12.33 1.71 32.70
C LEU A 464 11.05 2.56 32.82
N THR A 465 10.93 3.34 33.90
CA THR A 465 9.76 4.14 34.28
C THR A 465 9.42 5.21 33.24
N SER A 466 10.42 5.92 32.69
CA SER A 466 10.14 6.97 31.71
C SER A 466 9.69 6.39 30.37
N VAL A 467 10.30 5.30 29.92
CA VAL A 467 9.91 4.60 28.70
C VAL A 467 8.50 3.99 28.82
N ILE A 468 8.10 3.47 29.99
CA ILE A 468 6.70 3.07 30.27
C ILE A 468 5.75 4.25 30.04
N VAL A 469 6.07 5.43 30.58
CA VAL A 469 5.24 6.63 30.39
C VAL A 469 5.22 7.08 28.93
N LEU A 470 6.31 6.94 28.18
CA LEU A 470 6.34 7.19 26.73
C LEU A 470 5.42 6.23 25.97
N LEU A 471 5.59 4.92 26.16
CA LEU A 471 4.80 3.88 25.49
C LEU A 471 3.30 4.06 25.71
N ASN A 472 2.89 4.46 26.92
CA ASN A 472 1.49 4.60 27.30
C ASN A 472 0.81 5.90 26.83
N ASN A 473 1.58 6.95 26.50
CA ASN A 473 1.02 8.21 25.98
C ASN A 473 1.21 8.37 24.46
N CYS A 474 2.26 7.79 23.90
CA CYS A 474 2.53 7.72 22.46
C CYS A 474 1.91 6.45 21.86
N GLN A 475 0.59 6.40 21.80
CA GLN A 475 -0.14 5.22 21.30
C GLN A 475 0.17 4.89 19.84
N LYS A 476 0.50 5.89 19.01
CA LYS A 476 0.92 5.71 17.61
C LYS A 476 2.37 5.23 17.42
N LEU A 477 3.13 5.02 18.49
CA LEU A 477 4.53 4.59 18.42
C LEU A 477 4.62 3.16 17.87
N THR A 478 5.13 3.03 16.64
CA THR A 478 5.38 1.76 15.94
C THR A 478 6.85 1.40 15.84
N HIS A 479 7.77 2.26 16.29
CA HIS A 479 9.21 1.94 16.39
C HIS A 479 9.87 2.65 17.56
N LEU A 480 10.63 1.90 18.35
CA LEU A 480 11.40 2.40 19.49
C LEU A 480 12.77 1.70 19.53
N SER A 481 13.87 2.44 19.36
CA SER A 481 15.23 1.88 19.53
C SER A 481 15.87 2.33 20.85
N LEU A 482 16.39 1.36 21.61
CA LEU A 482 16.97 1.48 22.95
C LEU A 482 18.28 0.67 23.10
N THR A 483 18.91 0.26 21.99
CA THR A 483 20.19 -0.46 21.94
C THR A 483 21.22 0.18 22.87
N GLY A 484 21.76 -0.58 23.83
CA GLY A 484 22.74 -0.11 24.82
C GLY A 484 22.20 0.78 25.94
N VAL A 485 20.88 0.90 26.14
CA VAL A 485 20.28 1.52 27.34
C VAL A 485 20.18 0.46 28.45
N GLN A 486 20.91 0.64 29.54
CA GLN A 486 21.12 -0.39 30.58
C GLN A 486 19.83 -0.95 31.19
N ALA A 487 18.81 -0.09 31.42
CA ALA A 487 17.51 -0.52 31.95
C ALA A 487 16.74 -1.50 31.03
N PHE A 488 17.20 -1.66 29.77
CA PHE A 488 16.60 -2.49 28.73
C PHE A 488 17.49 -3.65 28.26
N LEU A 489 18.68 -3.82 28.84
CA LEU A 489 19.53 -5.00 28.62
C LEU A 489 19.07 -6.13 29.56
N ARG A 490 17.93 -6.72 29.22
CA ARG A 490 17.19 -7.68 30.04
C ARG A 490 16.61 -8.81 29.19
N PRO A 491 16.87 -10.10 29.52
CA PRO A 491 16.31 -11.23 28.78
C PRO A 491 14.77 -11.26 28.72
N ASP A 492 14.07 -10.69 29.71
CA ASP A 492 12.61 -10.61 29.69
C ASP A 492 12.05 -9.51 28.76
N LEU A 493 12.92 -8.66 28.21
CA LEU A 493 12.59 -7.61 27.25
C LEU A 493 13.13 -7.92 25.84
N GLU A 494 14.24 -8.67 25.74
CA GLU A 494 14.85 -9.12 24.48
C GLU A 494 13.85 -9.84 23.56
N GLN A 495 12.89 -10.58 24.12
CA GLN A 495 11.83 -11.28 23.36
C GLN A 495 10.92 -10.38 22.51
N PHE A 496 10.91 -9.05 22.74
CA PHE A 496 10.12 -8.10 21.93
C PHE A 496 10.99 -7.33 20.92
N CYS A 497 12.31 -7.51 20.94
CA CYS A 497 13.21 -6.94 19.97
C CYS A 497 13.05 -7.62 18.60
N ARG A 498 13.33 -6.88 17.52
CA ARG A 498 13.66 -7.49 16.23
C ARG A 498 14.94 -8.33 16.36
N GLU A 499 15.12 -9.29 15.44
CA GLU A 499 16.45 -9.88 15.24
C GLU A 499 17.47 -8.83 14.78
N ALA A 500 18.73 -9.01 15.19
CA ALA A 500 19.82 -8.14 14.77
C ALA A 500 20.30 -8.51 13.35
N PRO A 501 20.31 -7.56 12.38
CA PRO A 501 20.52 -7.85 10.95
C PRO A 501 21.71 -8.76 10.62
N PRO A 502 21.59 -9.67 9.63
CA PRO A 502 22.62 -10.64 9.28
C PRO A 502 23.78 -10.01 8.50
N GLY A 503 24.64 -9.21 9.16
CA GLY A 503 25.81 -8.62 8.49
C GLY A 503 26.82 -7.93 9.41
N LYS A 504 28.12 -8.17 9.13
CA LYS A 504 29.33 -7.41 9.51
C LYS A 504 29.58 -6.99 10.98
N PHE A 505 28.66 -7.12 11.94
CA PHE A 505 28.83 -6.57 13.30
C PHE A 505 28.58 -7.54 14.46
N PHE A 506 29.33 -8.65 14.49
CA PHE A 506 29.34 -9.63 15.60
C PHE A 506 29.46 -9.04 17.02
N LYS A 507 30.11 -7.87 17.19
CA LYS A 507 30.29 -7.20 18.50
C LYS A 507 29.05 -6.44 19.03
N VAL A 508 27.96 -6.30 18.26
CA VAL A 508 26.79 -5.48 18.66
C VAL A 508 25.61 -6.30 19.17
N ARG A 509 25.55 -7.61 18.88
CA ARG A 509 24.40 -8.48 19.19
C ARG A 509 24.01 -8.52 20.68
N THR A 510 24.97 -8.42 21.60
CA THR A 510 24.73 -8.46 23.07
C THR A 510 24.11 -7.19 23.66
N VAL A 511 23.94 -6.12 22.87
CA VAL A 511 23.32 -4.86 23.31
C VAL A 511 22.21 -4.39 22.38
N PHE A 512 21.80 -5.22 21.41
CA PHE A 512 20.77 -4.88 20.44
C PHE A 512 19.39 -4.85 21.10
N CYS A 513 18.70 -3.72 21.03
CA CYS A 513 17.43 -3.51 21.69
C CYS A 513 16.57 -2.56 20.83
N VAL A 514 15.84 -3.14 19.86
CA VAL A 514 15.07 -2.38 18.85
C VAL A 514 13.69 -3.00 18.68
N PHE A 515 12.66 -2.27 19.09
CA PHE A 515 11.27 -2.68 19.06
C PHE A 515 10.58 -2.07 17.83
N SER A 516 9.83 -2.85 17.06
CA SER A 516 9.10 -2.39 15.87
C SER A 516 7.79 -3.13 15.68
N GLY A 517 6.74 -2.45 15.20
CA GLY A 517 5.41 -3.03 15.01
C GLY A 517 4.92 -3.70 16.29
N GLN A 518 4.55 -4.98 16.17
CA GLN A 518 4.15 -5.85 17.27
C GLN A 518 5.15 -5.82 18.46
N GLY A 519 6.46 -5.70 18.21
CA GLY A 519 7.47 -5.61 19.27
C GLY A 519 7.33 -4.37 20.19
N VAL A 520 6.81 -3.24 19.69
CA VAL A 520 6.53 -2.07 20.55
C VAL A 520 5.27 -2.31 21.40
N MET A 521 4.29 -3.03 20.84
CA MET A 521 3.02 -3.32 21.50
C MET A 521 3.18 -4.40 22.58
N GLY A 522 3.92 -5.47 22.29
CA GLY A 522 4.35 -6.48 23.27
C GLY A 522 5.16 -5.88 24.42
N LEU A 523 6.14 -5.00 24.13
CA LEU A 523 6.89 -4.29 25.18
C LEU A 523 5.97 -3.43 26.05
N ARG A 524 5.04 -2.66 25.46
CA ARG A 524 4.05 -1.85 26.18
C ARG A 524 3.19 -2.73 27.10
N ALA A 525 2.66 -3.84 26.59
CA ALA A 525 1.82 -4.76 27.35
C ALA A 525 2.59 -5.44 28.50
N HIS A 526 3.80 -5.95 28.25
CA HIS A 526 4.64 -6.60 29.25
C HIS A 526 4.98 -5.66 30.40
N LEU A 527 5.51 -4.48 30.11
CA LEU A 527 5.94 -3.53 31.14
C LEU A 527 4.78 -2.99 31.99
N ASN A 528 3.57 -2.89 31.42
CA ASN A 528 2.36 -2.52 32.18
C ASN A 528 1.86 -3.61 33.13
N ASN A 529 2.21 -4.88 32.88
CA ASN A 529 1.81 -6.02 33.71
C ASN A 529 2.84 -6.38 34.80
N LEU A 530 3.99 -5.70 34.86
CA LEU A 530 4.98 -5.92 35.91
C LEU A 530 4.48 -5.36 37.28
N PRO A 531 4.59 -6.12 38.39
CA PRO A 531 4.10 -5.67 39.69
C PRO A 531 4.77 -4.38 40.20
N LEU A 532 3.97 -3.31 40.37
CA LEU A 532 4.40 -1.95 40.78
C LEU A 532 5.05 -1.81 42.18
N ASN A 533 5.43 -2.90 42.84
CA ASN A 533 5.84 -2.94 44.26
C ASN A 533 7.23 -3.56 44.52
N GLN A 534 8.13 -3.57 43.53
CA GLN A 534 9.57 -3.78 43.78
C GLN A 534 10.39 -2.59 43.24
N PRO A 535 11.47 -2.15 43.91
CA PRO A 535 12.31 -1.06 43.41
C PRO A 535 13.13 -1.55 42.21
N TYR A 536 12.82 -1.05 41.01
CA TYR A 536 13.43 -1.53 39.76
C TYR A 536 14.95 -1.32 39.68
N ASP A 537 15.51 -0.36 40.40
CA ASP A 537 16.96 -0.10 40.46
C ASP A 537 17.75 -1.14 41.29
N ALA A 538 17.08 -2.00 42.07
CA ALA A 538 17.73 -2.91 43.01
C ALA A 538 18.41 -4.13 42.36
N LEU A 539 18.08 -4.45 41.11
CA LEU A 539 18.62 -5.62 40.38
C LEU A 539 19.86 -5.30 39.53
N ALA A 540 20.24 -4.03 39.39
CA ALA A 540 21.42 -3.61 38.63
C ALA A 540 22.76 -3.88 39.35
N ASN A 541 22.72 -4.26 40.64
CA ASN A 541 23.90 -4.52 41.47
C ASN A 541 23.97 -6.00 41.89
N GLY A 542 24.19 -6.89 40.92
CA GLY A 542 24.86 -8.17 41.20
C GLY A 542 26.32 -7.93 41.62
N PRO A 543 26.99 -8.89 42.26
CA PRO A 543 28.41 -8.75 42.57
C PRO A 543 29.22 -8.64 41.27
N VAL A 544 30.13 -7.68 41.21
CA VAL A 544 31.22 -7.68 40.23
C VAL A 544 32.24 -8.71 40.70
N ASP A 545 32.47 -9.76 39.91
CA ASP A 545 33.63 -10.63 40.11
C ASP A 545 34.88 -9.87 39.64
N ASP A 546 35.73 -9.49 40.61
CA ASP A 546 37.04 -8.85 40.38
C ASP A 546 38.06 -9.86 39.82
N ASP A 547 37.89 -10.34 38.57
CA ASP A 547 38.90 -11.14 37.87
C ASP A 547 38.75 -11.10 36.32
N GLU A 548 39.19 -10.00 35.69
CA GLU A 548 40.09 -10.01 34.51
C GLU A 548 40.46 -8.56 34.07
N ASP A 549 41.70 -8.15 34.32
CA ASP A 549 42.22 -6.84 33.88
C ASP A 549 42.59 -6.87 32.39
N HIS A 550 41.68 -6.38 31.54
CA HIS A 550 41.91 -6.17 30.10
C HIS A 550 41.68 -4.70 29.72
N THR A 551 42.73 -3.90 29.91
CA THR A 551 42.81 -2.49 29.46
C THR A 551 42.68 -2.35 27.94
N MET A 552 41.44 -2.26 27.43
CA MET A 552 41.16 -1.92 26.04
C MET A 552 41.64 -0.49 25.73
N THR A 553 42.61 -0.34 24.84
CA THR A 553 43.21 0.96 24.50
C THR A 553 42.33 1.75 23.53
N GLY A 554 42.43 3.09 23.60
CA GLY A 554 41.43 4.03 23.07
C GLY A 554 41.23 4.12 21.55
N THR A 555 41.77 3.19 20.75
CA THR A 555 41.59 3.15 19.28
C THR A 555 40.36 2.37 18.84
N ASP A 556 40.07 1.21 19.45
CA ASP A 556 38.99 0.31 19.02
C ASP A 556 37.59 0.91 19.23
N HIS A 557 37.46 1.81 20.21
CA HIS A 557 36.17 2.40 20.57
C HIS A 557 35.59 3.24 19.42
N ALA A 558 36.43 3.91 18.62
CA ALA A 558 36.01 4.75 17.50
C ALA A 558 35.37 3.95 16.34
N THR A 559 35.89 2.75 16.06
CA THR A 559 35.36 1.85 15.02
C THR A 559 33.96 1.34 15.38
N LEU A 560 33.77 0.94 16.64
CA LEU A 560 32.45 0.60 17.19
C LEU A 560 31.50 1.80 17.26
N MET A 561 32.03 3.02 17.47
CA MET A 561 31.22 4.25 17.51
C MET A 561 30.56 4.57 16.17
N MET A 562 31.27 4.36 15.04
CA MET A 562 30.76 4.62 13.69
C MET A 562 29.73 3.57 13.24
N SER A 563 30.00 2.28 13.48
CA SER A 563 29.13 1.15 13.09
C SER A 563 27.66 1.35 13.52
N ALA A 564 27.42 1.58 14.82
CA ALA A 564 26.06 1.61 15.36
C ALA A 564 25.18 2.79 14.89
N ALA A 565 25.78 3.77 14.20
CA ALA A 565 25.05 4.89 13.58
C ALA A 565 24.87 4.73 12.05
N ALA A 566 25.58 3.80 11.40
CA ALA A 566 25.25 3.36 10.05
C ALA A 566 24.01 2.44 10.05
N LEU A 567 23.93 1.53 11.03
CA LEU A 567 22.79 0.60 11.19
C LEU A 567 21.39 1.25 11.18
N ASN A 568 21.25 2.52 11.60
CA ASN A 568 19.95 3.21 11.63
C ASN A 568 19.68 4.06 10.37
N ALA A 569 20.60 4.09 9.40
CA ALA A 569 20.52 4.89 8.18
C ALA A 569 20.27 4.05 6.92
N ASP A 570 20.74 2.80 6.91
CA ASP A 570 20.73 1.90 5.75
C ASP A 570 19.59 0.85 5.83
N GLU A 571 18.63 1.01 6.75
CA GLU A 571 17.63 -0.01 7.18
C GLU A 571 16.23 0.15 6.54
N ASP A 572 16.04 1.03 5.55
CA ASP A 572 14.73 1.34 4.92
C ASP A 572 14.63 0.84 3.43
N ASP A 573 15.57 0.03 2.89
CA ASP A 573 15.53 -0.58 1.52
C ASP A 573 16.19 -2.01 1.45
N ALA A 574 15.40 -3.11 1.45
CA ALA A 574 15.66 -4.42 0.77
C ALA A 574 14.75 -5.56 1.29
N ASP A 575 13.92 -6.13 0.41
CA ASP A 575 13.29 -7.45 0.57
C ASP A 575 13.80 -8.39 -0.54
N GLY A 576 13.86 -9.70 -0.30
CA GLY A 576 14.29 -10.69 -1.31
C GLY A 576 14.32 -12.14 -0.81
N ASP A 577 13.59 -13.02 -1.49
CA ASP A 577 13.49 -14.45 -1.21
C ASP A 577 14.59 -15.28 -1.90
N GLU A 578 14.94 -16.45 -1.33
CA GLU A 578 15.57 -17.56 -2.06
C GLU A 578 14.93 -18.91 -1.66
N GLU A 579 14.98 -19.89 -2.57
CA GLU A 579 14.18 -21.12 -2.53
C GLU A 579 14.82 -22.32 -1.77
N LEU A 580 14.08 -23.44 -1.76
CA LEU A 580 14.30 -24.67 -1.00
C LEU A 580 15.27 -25.67 -1.68
N ASP A 581 15.68 -26.70 -0.92
CA ASP A 581 16.07 -28.01 -1.49
C ASP A 581 15.68 -29.15 -0.50
N ASP A 582 15.34 -30.34 -1.02
CA ASP A 582 14.55 -31.38 -0.31
C ASP A 582 15.35 -32.52 0.35
N ALA A 583 14.76 -33.17 1.36
CA ALA A 583 15.06 -34.57 1.75
C ALA A 583 13.95 -35.26 2.57
N ASP A 584 13.48 -36.43 2.13
CA ASP A 584 12.56 -37.34 2.84
C ASP A 584 13.23 -38.11 4.01
N ASP A 585 12.47 -38.40 5.08
CA ASP A 585 12.30 -39.78 5.59
C ASP A 585 10.99 -39.92 6.40
N ASN A 586 10.44 -41.14 6.50
CA ASN A 586 9.06 -41.40 6.93
C ASN A 586 8.97 -42.47 8.04
N GLY A 587 8.41 -42.12 9.20
CA GLY A 587 8.22 -43.06 10.32
C GLY A 587 7.30 -42.56 11.43
N GLY A 588 6.14 -43.20 11.60
CA GLY A 588 5.13 -42.84 12.60
C GLY A 588 5.48 -43.25 14.04
N LEU A 589 5.09 -42.42 15.01
CA LEU A 589 5.32 -42.61 16.47
C LEU A 589 4.08 -42.24 17.30
N SER A 590 4.12 -42.48 18.61
CA SER A 590 2.93 -42.45 19.47
C SER A 590 2.53 -41.05 19.98
N GLN A 591 1.25 -40.93 20.37
CA GLN A 591 0.65 -39.67 20.86
C GLN A 591 1.35 -39.07 22.10
N TYR A 592 2.04 -39.89 22.90
CA TYR A 592 2.81 -39.43 24.06
C TYR A 592 4.24 -38.96 23.71
N GLU A 593 4.79 -39.41 22.58
CA GLU A 593 6.08 -38.93 22.06
C GLU A 593 5.91 -37.62 21.29
N TYR A 594 4.76 -37.44 20.63
CA TYR A 594 4.38 -36.20 19.95
C TYR A 594 4.44 -34.98 20.88
N ILE A 595 3.84 -35.08 22.08
CA ILE A 595 3.82 -34.01 23.09
C ILE A 595 5.23 -33.66 23.60
N ASN A 596 6.14 -34.64 23.68
CA ASN A 596 7.53 -34.38 24.09
C ASN A 596 8.37 -33.78 22.96
N ARG A 597 8.18 -34.18 21.70
CA ARG A 597 8.85 -33.54 20.54
C ARG A 597 8.46 -32.06 20.37
N LEU A 598 7.19 -31.72 20.65
CA LEU A 598 6.70 -30.33 20.64
C LEU A 598 7.40 -29.39 21.66
N ASN A 599 8.24 -29.92 22.56
CA ASN A 599 9.00 -29.13 23.53
C ASN A 599 10.53 -29.19 23.29
N SER A 600 11.00 -29.77 22.18
CA SER A 600 12.44 -30.02 21.94
C SER A 600 12.98 -29.58 20.57
N SER A 601 12.11 -29.15 19.64
CA SER A 601 12.52 -28.59 18.34
C SER A 601 12.33 -27.07 18.31
N PRO A 602 13.14 -26.30 17.55
CA PRO A 602 12.85 -24.91 17.26
C PRO A 602 11.63 -24.82 16.34
N HIS A 603 10.49 -24.42 16.90
CA HIS A 603 9.30 -24.11 16.10
C HIS A 603 9.60 -22.92 15.19
N ASN A 604 9.22 -23.04 13.92
CA ASN A 604 9.35 -21.99 12.91
C ASN A 604 8.03 -21.87 12.14
N LEU A 605 7.84 -20.72 11.49
CA LEU A 605 6.62 -20.42 10.72
C LEU A 605 6.34 -21.44 9.61
N SER A 606 7.39 -21.94 8.94
CA SER A 606 7.28 -22.93 7.85
C SER A 606 6.63 -24.23 8.33
N ASP A 607 6.96 -24.71 9.53
CA ASP A 607 6.39 -25.96 10.06
C ASP A 607 4.95 -25.80 10.56
N PHE A 608 4.57 -24.61 11.06
CA PHE A 608 3.17 -24.25 11.32
C PHE A 608 2.36 -24.18 10.03
N GLN A 609 2.89 -23.53 8.98
CA GLN A 609 2.28 -23.47 7.65
C GLN A 609 2.08 -24.87 7.04
N LYS A 610 3.13 -25.70 7.01
CA LYS A 610 3.07 -27.09 6.54
C LYS A 610 2.06 -27.92 7.32
N CYS A 611 2.02 -27.77 8.65
CA CYS A 611 1.04 -28.47 9.49
C CYS A 611 -0.40 -28.06 9.14
N SER A 612 -0.66 -26.76 9.01
CA SER A 612 -1.99 -26.22 8.69
C SER A 612 -2.49 -26.71 7.32
N ILE A 613 -1.65 -26.53 6.28
CA ILE A 613 -1.91 -26.99 4.91
C ILE A 613 -2.15 -28.50 4.86
N ASN A 614 -1.28 -29.31 5.48
CA ASN A 614 -1.40 -30.77 5.44
C ASN A 614 -2.66 -31.26 6.18
N ASN A 615 -2.98 -30.67 7.34
CA ASN A 615 -4.21 -31.00 8.06
C ASN A 615 -5.45 -30.66 7.22
N PHE A 616 -5.51 -29.45 6.64
CA PHE A 616 -6.64 -29.00 5.83
C PHE A 616 -6.85 -29.86 4.57
N LEU A 617 -5.78 -30.19 3.85
CA LEU A 617 -5.84 -31.10 2.70
C LEU A 617 -6.22 -32.53 3.12
N SER A 618 -5.83 -32.99 4.31
CA SER A 618 -6.17 -34.34 4.82
C SER A 618 -7.67 -34.56 5.07
N THR A 619 -8.46 -33.47 5.17
CA THR A 619 -9.94 -33.56 5.21
C THR A 619 -10.54 -34.18 3.94
N GLY A 620 -9.80 -34.13 2.81
CA GLY A 620 -10.32 -34.50 1.49
C GLY A 620 -11.30 -33.48 0.90
N LEU A 621 -11.28 -32.23 1.42
CA LEU A 621 -12.03 -31.06 0.96
C LEU A 621 -13.51 -31.34 0.57
N PRO A 622 -14.29 -32.04 1.42
CA PRO A 622 -15.60 -32.57 1.04
C PRO A 622 -16.64 -31.49 0.73
N PHE A 623 -16.44 -30.27 1.24
CA PHE A 623 -17.29 -29.10 1.01
C PHE A 623 -17.24 -28.61 -0.46
N LEU A 624 -16.16 -28.87 -1.20
CA LEU A 624 -16.04 -28.49 -2.62
C LEU A 624 -16.87 -29.38 -3.57
N ARG A 625 -17.44 -30.50 -3.12
CA ARG A 625 -18.03 -31.52 -4.01
C ARG A 625 -19.27 -31.08 -4.79
N ASN A 626 -20.06 -30.17 -4.25
CA ASN A 626 -21.31 -29.70 -4.84
C ASN A 626 -21.16 -28.33 -5.54
N ALA A 627 -20.23 -27.50 -5.05
CA ALA A 627 -19.91 -26.22 -5.65
C ALA A 627 -19.19 -26.42 -7.00
N ALA A 628 -19.65 -25.70 -8.01
CA ALA A 628 -19.02 -25.62 -9.32
C ALA A 628 -19.54 -24.35 -10.02
N PRO A 629 -18.91 -23.90 -11.13
CA PRO A 629 -19.24 -22.62 -11.75
C PRO A 629 -20.71 -22.45 -12.15
N LEU A 630 -21.13 -21.19 -12.23
CA LEU A 630 -22.44 -20.76 -12.70
C LEU A 630 -22.56 -20.97 -14.22
N PRO A 631 -23.59 -21.66 -14.73
CA PRO A 631 -23.78 -21.83 -16.17
C PRO A 631 -24.34 -20.55 -16.82
N ILE A 632 -24.09 -20.34 -18.12
CA ILE A 632 -24.60 -19.18 -18.88
C ILE A 632 -26.12 -19.05 -18.76
N SER A 633 -26.86 -20.16 -18.68
CA SER A 633 -28.30 -20.20 -18.47
C SER A 633 -28.75 -19.54 -17.16
N GLU A 634 -27.92 -19.55 -16.11
CA GLU A 634 -28.24 -18.89 -14.84
C GLU A 634 -28.05 -17.37 -14.94
N PHE A 635 -27.00 -16.89 -15.61
CA PHE A 635 -26.86 -15.45 -15.90
C PHE A 635 -28.00 -14.91 -16.78
N VAL A 636 -28.47 -15.71 -17.75
CA VAL A 636 -29.70 -15.42 -18.49
C VAL A 636 -30.91 -15.35 -17.55
N GLN A 637 -31.08 -16.32 -16.64
CA GLN A 637 -32.18 -16.35 -15.68
C GLN A 637 -32.14 -15.17 -14.70
N ARG A 638 -30.95 -14.72 -14.25
CA ARG A 638 -30.80 -13.55 -13.37
C ARG A 638 -31.27 -12.27 -14.06
N ARG A 639 -30.82 -12.02 -15.31
CA ARG A 639 -31.27 -10.87 -16.12
C ARG A 639 -32.78 -10.97 -16.43
N GLN A 640 -33.30 -12.18 -16.64
CA GLN A 640 -34.73 -12.45 -16.82
C GLN A 640 -35.56 -12.15 -15.55
N ASN A 641 -35.08 -12.54 -14.37
CA ASN A 641 -35.72 -12.22 -13.08
C ASN A 641 -35.72 -10.70 -12.84
N LEU A 642 -34.62 -10.02 -13.16
CA LEU A 642 -34.51 -8.57 -13.13
C LEU A 642 -35.54 -7.89 -14.04
N ALA A 643 -35.72 -8.36 -15.27
CA ALA A 643 -36.76 -7.83 -16.17
C ALA A 643 -38.19 -8.02 -15.61
N ILE A 644 -38.49 -9.18 -15.01
CA ILE A 644 -39.79 -9.41 -14.36
C ILE A 644 -39.99 -8.45 -13.18
N ALA A 645 -38.97 -8.20 -12.37
CA ALA A 645 -39.02 -7.27 -11.24
C ALA A 645 -39.17 -5.81 -11.70
N LEU A 646 -38.41 -5.37 -12.70
CA LEU A 646 -38.53 -4.04 -13.31
C LEU A 646 -39.95 -3.77 -13.82
N HIS A 647 -40.57 -4.76 -14.48
CA HIS A 647 -41.96 -4.65 -14.92
C HIS A 647 -42.95 -4.55 -13.75
N ALA A 648 -42.72 -5.28 -12.65
CA ALA A 648 -43.57 -5.25 -11.46
C ALA A 648 -43.47 -3.91 -10.71
N ASP A 649 -42.28 -3.33 -10.60
CA ASP A 649 -42.01 -2.05 -9.94
C ASP A 649 -42.33 -0.83 -10.83
N GLY A 650 -42.64 -1.03 -12.11
CA GLY A 650 -42.98 0.04 -13.06
C GLY A 650 -41.77 0.86 -13.53
N ILE A 651 -40.65 0.18 -13.79
CA ILE A 651 -39.37 0.77 -14.21
C ILE A 651 -39.04 0.32 -15.65
N ASP A 652 -38.60 1.25 -16.50
CA ASP A 652 -38.29 0.99 -17.91
C ASP A 652 -36.92 0.32 -18.14
N ALA A 653 -35.95 0.45 -17.22
CA ALA A 653 -34.71 -0.33 -17.19
C ALA A 653 -33.98 -0.29 -15.85
N PHE A 654 -33.08 -1.26 -15.64
CA PHE A 654 -31.97 -1.16 -14.68
C PHE A 654 -30.69 -0.75 -15.41
N ILE A 655 -29.90 0.16 -14.83
CA ILE A 655 -28.60 0.59 -15.36
C ILE A 655 -27.51 0.41 -14.30
N VAL A 656 -26.39 -0.22 -14.69
CA VAL A 656 -25.28 -0.55 -13.78
C VAL A 656 -23.93 -0.51 -14.50
N GLU A 657 -22.90 -0.02 -13.81
CA GLU A 657 -21.49 -0.04 -14.27
C GLU A 657 -20.71 -1.20 -13.62
N PRO A 658 -19.51 -1.57 -14.11
CA PRO A 658 -18.72 -2.68 -13.58
C PRO A 658 -18.50 -2.64 -12.05
N GLY A 659 -18.62 -3.81 -11.41
CA GLY A 659 -18.72 -3.94 -9.96
C GLY A 659 -19.53 -5.18 -9.56
N TYR A 660 -19.81 -5.38 -8.28
CA TYR A 660 -20.45 -6.63 -7.78
C TYR A 660 -21.81 -6.93 -8.43
N THR A 661 -22.68 -5.93 -8.65
CA THR A 661 -23.97 -6.14 -9.33
C THR A 661 -23.81 -6.41 -10.83
N PHE A 662 -22.83 -5.78 -11.49
CA PHE A 662 -22.50 -6.09 -12.88
C PHE A 662 -21.97 -7.53 -13.00
N GLN A 663 -21.09 -7.96 -12.07
CA GLN A 663 -20.57 -9.31 -12.00
C GLN A 663 -21.67 -10.35 -11.76
N TYR A 664 -22.67 -10.03 -10.92
CA TYR A 664 -23.83 -10.89 -10.69
C TYR A 664 -24.65 -11.18 -11.97
N TYR A 665 -24.78 -10.19 -12.86
CA TYR A 665 -25.57 -10.30 -14.10
C TYR A 665 -24.73 -10.61 -15.37
N ALA A 666 -23.43 -10.33 -15.39
CA ALA A 666 -22.57 -10.39 -16.58
C ALA A 666 -21.14 -10.94 -16.32
N ASN A 667 -20.84 -11.43 -15.12
CA ASN A 667 -19.56 -12.07 -14.75
C ASN A 667 -18.30 -11.24 -15.06
N ILE A 668 -18.39 -9.92 -14.91
CA ILE A 668 -17.28 -8.95 -15.07
C ILE A 668 -17.24 -8.05 -13.84
N SER A 669 -16.11 -8.04 -13.15
CA SER A 669 -15.82 -7.11 -12.06
C SER A 669 -15.31 -5.77 -12.58
N GLN A 670 -15.19 -4.78 -11.69
CA GLN A 670 -14.50 -3.53 -12.00
C GLN A 670 -13.07 -3.77 -12.52
N LYS A 671 -12.31 -4.72 -11.93
CA LYS A 671 -10.91 -5.00 -12.30
C LYS A 671 -10.74 -5.67 -13.67
N ASP A 672 -11.74 -6.43 -14.11
CA ASP A 672 -11.74 -7.07 -15.43
C ASP A 672 -11.89 -6.03 -16.56
N TRP A 673 -12.64 -4.97 -16.28
CA TRP A 673 -12.82 -3.82 -17.17
C TRP A 673 -11.69 -2.79 -17.03
N GLU A 674 -11.39 -2.32 -15.82
CA GLU A 674 -10.45 -1.24 -15.52
C GLU A 674 -9.54 -1.64 -14.35
N VAL A 675 -8.29 -1.96 -14.67
CA VAL A 675 -7.34 -2.62 -13.73
C VAL A 675 -6.85 -1.70 -12.61
N TRP A 676 -6.96 -0.37 -12.78
CA TRP A 676 -6.29 0.63 -11.95
C TRP A 676 -7.27 1.42 -11.05
N GLU A 677 -7.99 2.40 -11.61
CA GLU A 677 -9.05 3.17 -10.96
C GLU A 677 -10.23 3.36 -11.93
N PRO A 678 -11.47 3.59 -11.45
CA PRO A 678 -12.63 3.73 -12.34
C PRO A 678 -12.56 4.98 -13.24
N GLU A 679 -12.55 4.80 -14.58
CA GLU A 679 -12.33 5.90 -15.55
C GLU A 679 -13.53 6.85 -15.70
N GLU A 680 -13.30 8.06 -16.23
CA GLU A 680 -14.36 9.05 -16.50
C GLU A 680 -15.38 8.61 -17.57
N ARG A 681 -15.09 7.53 -18.31
CA ARG A 681 -15.90 7.00 -19.42
C ARG A 681 -17.02 6.08 -18.92
N PRO A 682 -18.30 6.37 -19.22
CA PRO A 682 -19.38 5.44 -18.89
C PRO A 682 -19.36 4.20 -19.81
N PHE A 683 -19.03 3.04 -19.22
CA PHE A 683 -19.40 1.72 -19.73
C PHE A 683 -20.52 1.15 -18.87
N LEU A 684 -21.74 1.10 -19.40
CA LEU A 684 -22.96 0.76 -18.63
C LEU A 684 -23.72 -0.39 -19.27
N MET A 685 -24.10 -1.38 -18.46
CA MET A 685 -25.09 -2.39 -18.84
C MET A 685 -26.49 -1.85 -18.55
N VAL A 686 -27.37 -1.93 -19.55
CA VAL A 686 -28.76 -1.50 -19.52
C VAL A 686 -29.65 -2.73 -19.72
N VAL A 687 -30.48 -3.08 -18.73
CA VAL A 687 -31.39 -4.23 -18.78
C VAL A 687 -32.84 -3.73 -18.83
N GLU A 688 -33.55 -4.04 -19.91
CA GLU A 688 -34.93 -3.59 -20.17
C GLU A 688 -35.94 -4.74 -20.09
N PRO A 689 -37.14 -4.54 -19.53
CA PRO A 689 -38.25 -5.45 -19.64
C PRO A 689 -39.02 -5.22 -20.95
N ILE A 690 -39.10 -6.24 -21.80
CA ILE A 690 -39.92 -6.24 -23.01
C ILE A 690 -41.11 -7.18 -22.80
N ALA A 691 -42.33 -6.65 -22.89
CA ALA A 691 -43.55 -7.45 -22.84
C ALA A 691 -43.84 -8.09 -24.21
N GLY A 692 -43.94 -9.42 -24.24
CA GLY A 692 -44.38 -10.18 -25.41
C GLY A 692 -45.88 -10.01 -25.72
N VAL A 693 -46.28 -10.43 -26.92
CA VAL A 693 -47.69 -10.39 -27.39
C VAL A 693 -48.61 -11.32 -26.57
N ASP A 694 -48.01 -12.30 -25.91
CA ASP A 694 -48.59 -13.25 -24.95
C ASP A 694 -48.59 -12.75 -23.50
N GLY A 695 -47.94 -11.61 -23.22
CA GLY A 695 -47.72 -11.10 -21.88
C GLY A 695 -46.47 -11.66 -21.18
N GLU A 696 -45.64 -12.47 -21.85
CA GLU A 696 -44.37 -12.93 -21.28
C GLU A 696 -43.35 -11.77 -21.28
N ILE A 697 -42.93 -11.32 -20.10
CA ILE A 697 -41.83 -10.35 -19.97
C ILE A 697 -40.52 -11.05 -20.35
N LYS A 698 -39.66 -10.40 -21.14
CA LYS A 698 -38.31 -10.88 -21.49
C LYS A 698 -37.27 -9.80 -21.27
N ALA A 699 -36.08 -10.19 -20.80
CA ALA A 699 -34.95 -9.28 -20.69
C ALA A 699 -34.31 -8.99 -22.06
N ARG A 700 -34.17 -7.71 -22.40
CA ARG A 700 -33.16 -7.23 -23.35
C ARG A 700 -31.99 -6.64 -22.58
N THR A 701 -30.79 -6.73 -23.12
CA THR A 701 -29.60 -6.15 -22.50
C THR A 701 -28.76 -5.46 -23.56
N ARG A 702 -28.46 -4.17 -23.32
CA ARG A 702 -27.68 -3.29 -24.20
C ARG A 702 -26.51 -2.71 -23.40
N PHE A 703 -25.40 -2.39 -24.08
CA PHE A 703 -24.21 -1.83 -23.45
C PHE A 703 -23.89 -0.44 -24.01
N LEU A 704 -24.00 0.60 -23.18
CA LEU A 704 -23.44 1.92 -23.49
C LEU A 704 -21.92 1.82 -23.36
N CYS A 705 -21.17 2.13 -24.42
CA CYS A 705 -19.73 1.89 -24.47
C CYS A 705 -19.03 2.93 -25.38
N PRO A 706 -17.82 3.41 -25.06
CA PRO A 706 -17.07 4.26 -25.98
C PRO A 706 -16.82 3.52 -27.30
N SER A 707 -16.98 4.19 -28.45
CA SER A 707 -16.88 3.55 -29.78
C SER A 707 -15.57 2.80 -30.00
N PHE A 708 -14.46 3.31 -29.46
CA PHE A 708 -13.13 2.68 -29.58
C PHE A 708 -12.94 1.45 -28.69
N GLU A 709 -13.88 1.17 -27.78
CA GLU A 709 -13.81 0.10 -26.78
C GLU A 709 -14.84 -1.01 -26.98
N VAL A 710 -15.77 -0.88 -27.92
CA VAL A 710 -16.82 -1.88 -28.20
C VAL A 710 -16.21 -3.28 -28.40
N GLU A 711 -15.12 -3.39 -29.15
CA GLU A 711 -14.44 -4.67 -29.38
C GLU A 711 -13.66 -5.16 -28.14
N ARG A 712 -13.17 -4.26 -27.28
CA ARG A 712 -12.61 -4.61 -25.96
C ARG A 712 -13.69 -5.22 -25.07
N ALA A 713 -14.89 -4.62 -25.06
CA ALA A 713 -16.05 -5.12 -24.33
C ALA A 713 -16.58 -6.46 -24.88
N ARG A 714 -16.54 -6.71 -26.20
CA ARG A 714 -16.85 -8.03 -26.79
C ARG A 714 -15.89 -9.12 -26.31
N LEU A 715 -14.61 -8.81 -26.17
CA LEU A 715 -13.56 -9.76 -25.77
C LEU A 715 -13.56 -10.12 -24.28
N LEU A 716 -14.40 -9.49 -23.45
CA LEU A 716 -14.53 -9.80 -22.02
C LEU A 716 -15.09 -11.21 -21.73
N GLY A 717 -15.72 -11.88 -22.69
CA GLY A 717 -16.27 -13.23 -22.49
C GLY A 717 -17.55 -13.28 -21.64
N MET A 718 -18.30 -12.18 -21.56
CA MET A 718 -19.54 -12.08 -20.79
C MET A 718 -20.55 -13.21 -21.14
N PRO A 719 -21.27 -13.79 -20.16
CA PRO A 719 -22.11 -14.97 -20.34
C PRO A 719 -23.46 -14.59 -20.98
N PHE A 720 -23.45 -14.46 -22.29
CA PHE A 720 -24.63 -14.25 -23.14
C PHE A 720 -24.76 -15.36 -24.19
N VAL A 721 -26.00 -15.67 -24.58
CA VAL A 721 -26.31 -16.70 -25.59
C VAL A 721 -26.35 -16.10 -27.01
N ASN A 722 -26.72 -14.82 -27.10
CA ASN A 722 -26.75 -14.05 -28.33
C ASN A 722 -25.53 -13.10 -28.37
N GLU A 723 -25.26 -12.53 -29.55
CA GLU A 723 -24.28 -11.45 -29.68
C GLU A 723 -24.69 -10.22 -28.83
N LEU A 724 -23.69 -9.51 -28.31
CA LEU A 724 -23.87 -8.32 -27.48
C LEU A 724 -24.33 -7.11 -28.31
N GLU A 725 -25.40 -6.48 -27.85
CA GLU A 725 -25.95 -5.25 -28.40
C GLU A 725 -25.30 -4.02 -27.74
N PHE A 726 -24.82 -3.08 -28.55
CA PHE A 726 -24.10 -1.89 -28.07
C PHE A 726 -24.75 -0.58 -28.52
N VAL A 727 -24.71 0.41 -27.63
CA VAL A 727 -24.92 1.83 -27.93
C VAL A 727 -23.54 2.50 -27.85
N SER A 728 -22.91 2.68 -29.01
CA SER A 728 -21.56 3.24 -29.11
C SER A 728 -21.58 4.78 -29.09
N TRP A 729 -20.65 5.39 -28.36
CA TRP A 729 -20.49 6.86 -28.31
C TRP A 729 -19.05 7.31 -28.58
N GLU A 730 -18.86 8.33 -29.42
CA GLU A 730 -17.55 8.93 -29.70
C GLU A 730 -17.08 9.82 -28.54
N GLU A 731 -15.76 9.93 -28.30
CA GLU A 731 -15.14 10.76 -27.23
C GLU A 731 -15.60 12.24 -27.16
N HIS A 732 -16.24 12.77 -28.22
CA HIS A 732 -16.76 14.14 -28.31
C HIS A 732 -18.29 14.22 -28.22
N TRP A 733 -18.98 13.10 -28.00
CA TRP A 733 -20.43 13.01 -27.80
C TRP A 733 -20.77 12.99 -26.30
N ASN A 734 -22.04 13.23 -25.98
CA ASN A 734 -22.54 13.06 -24.62
C ASN A 734 -23.12 11.63 -24.50
N PRO A 735 -22.49 10.71 -23.73
CA PRO A 735 -22.91 9.31 -23.65
C PRO A 735 -24.36 9.13 -23.19
N TYR A 736 -24.79 9.92 -22.20
CA TYR A 736 -26.14 9.86 -21.64
C TYR A 736 -27.21 10.30 -22.66
N LYS A 737 -26.88 11.32 -23.46
CA LYS A 737 -27.75 11.77 -24.56
C LYS A 737 -27.79 10.75 -25.70
N THR A 738 -26.66 10.14 -26.06
CA THR A 738 -26.62 9.05 -27.06
C THR A 738 -27.48 7.87 -26.60
N LEU A 739 -27.44 7.53 -25.31
CA LEU A 739 -28.32 6.50 -24.74
C LEU A 739 -29.80 6.87 -24.85
N LEU A 740 -30.18 8.12 -24.51
CA LEU A 740 -31.57 8.57 -24.65
C LEU A 740 -32.03 8.55 -26.12
N GLU A 741 -31.19 8.97 -27.07
CA GLU A 741 -31.53 8.95 -28.50
C GLU A 741 -31.74 7.51 -29.00
N SER A 742 -30.90 6.55 -28.57
CA SER A 742 -31.08 5.11 -28.81
C SER A 742 -32.31 4.48 -28.13
N TRP A 743 -33.03 5.22 -27.29
CA TRP A 743 -34.25 4.78 -26.62
C TRP A 743 -35.51 4.98 -27.47
N TYR A 744 -35.47 5.97 -28.38
CA TYR A 744 -36.60 6.33 -29.24
C TYR A 744 -36.41 5.86 -30.69
N ASP A 745 -35.18 5.63 -31.14
CA ASP A 745 -34.84 5.19 -32.51
C ASP A 745 -34.72 3.64 -32.64
N ASP A 746 -35.32 2.90 -31.69
CA ASP A 746 -35.23 1.43 -31.54
C ASP A 746 -35.92 0.60 -32.66
N GLY A 747 -36.33 1.23 -33.76
CA GLY A 747 -36.95 0.58 -34.92
C GLY A 747 -38.30 -0.13 -34.69
N SER A 748 -38.80 -0.19 -33.46
CA SER A 748 -40.09 -0.81 -33.13
C SER A 748 -41.26 0.18 -33.30
N GLU A 749 -42.38 -0.29 -33.86
CA GLU A 749 -43.60 0.54 -34.03
C GLU A 749 -44.20 1.00 -32.69
N SER A 750 -43.83 0.33 -31.60
CA SER A 750 -44.14 0.65 -30.21
C SER A 750 -43.28 1.79 -29.65
N VAL A 751 -43.42 3.00 -30.18
CA VAL A 751 -42.76 4.20 -29.66
C VAL A 751 -43.08 4.38 -28.16
N LYS A 752 -42.08 4.15 -27.29
CA LYS A 752 -42.18 4.42 -25.84
C LYS A 752 -42.47 5.91 -25.62
N LYS A 753 -43.67 6.26 -25.15
CA LYS A 753 -44.11 7.65 -24.95
C LYS A 753 -44.06 8.05 -23.48
N GLY A 754 -42.94 8.63 -23.07
CA GLY A 754 -42.74 9.18 -21.72
C GLY A 754 -41.29 9.63 -21.52
N ILE A 755 -41.00 10.20 -20.36
CA ILE A 755 -39.63 10.28 -19.84
C ILE A 755 -39.30 8.86 -19.36
N PRO A 756 -38.21 8.21 -19.82
CA PRO A 756 -37.90 6.85 -19.38
C PRO A 756 -37.49 6.83 -17.91
N LYS A 757 -38.12 5.96 -17.13
CA LYS A 757 -37.83 5.79 -15.70
C LYS A 757 -36.84 4.65 -15.51
N ILE A 758 -35.66 4.96 -15.00
CA ILE A 758 -34.58 3.98 -14.83
C ILE A 758 -34.18 3.85 -13.37
N MET A 759 -33.94 2.63 -12.94
CA MET A 759 -33.35 2.32 -11.64
C MET A 759 -31.85 2.10 -11.80
N VAL A 760 -31.07 2.61 -10.85
CA VAL A 760 -29.61 2.44 -10.82
C VAL A 760 -29.17 1.61 -9.61
N ASP A 761 -27.97 1.03 -9.67
CA ASP A 761 -27.34 0.43 -8.50
C ASP A 761 -26.86 1.51 -7.52
N ASP A 762 -26.99 1.26 -6.21
CA ASP A 762 -26.62 2.21 -5.17
C ASP A 762 -25.10 2.52 -5.13
N GLU A 763 -24.26 1.63 -5.68
CA GLU A 763 -22.81 1.84 -5.77
C GLU A 763 -22.38 2.57 -7.05
N MET A 764 -23.30 2.84 -7.99
CA MET A 764 -22.98 3.52 -9.25
C MET A 764 -22.61 5.00 -9.03
N ARG A 765 -21.53 5.46 -9.65
CA ARG A 765 -20.90 6.76 -9.39
C ARG A 765 -21.84 7.94 -9.66
N ASP A 766 -21.92 8.87 -8.70
CA ASP A 766 -22.84 10.04 -8.70
C ASP A 766 -22.83 10.84 -10.01
N PHE A 767 -21.67 11.01 -10.67
CA PHE A 767 -21.60 11.77 -11.93
C PHE A 767 -22.30 11.06 -13.11
N ILE A 768 -22.41 9.73 -13.06
CA ILE A 768 -23.14 8.91 -14.04
C ILE A 768 -24.65 9.00 -13.75
N GLN A 769 -25.05 8.87 -12.48
CA GLN A 769 -26.45 9.06 -12.06
C GLN A 769 -26.98 10.45 -12.45
N ARG A 770 -26.23 11.51 -12.14
CA ARG A 770 -26.56 12.88 -12.54
C ARG A 770 -26.48 13.07 -14.05
N GLY A 771 -25.48 12.48 -14.72
CA GLY A 771 -25.36 12.52 -16.18
C GLY A 771 -26.61 12.00 -16.89
N LEU A 772 -27.18 10.88 -16.42
CA LEU A 772 -28.45 10.34 -16.91
C LEU A 772 -29.63 11.30 -16.63
N GLY A 773 -29.76 11.78 -15.38
CA GLY A 773 -30.86 12.68 -15.01
C GLY A 773 -30.84 14.03 -15.74
N GLU A 774 -29.67 14.66 -15.85
CA GLU A 774 -29.44 15.91 -16.58
C GLU A 774 -29.72 15.78 -18.08
N ASN A 775 -29.67 14.55 -18.63
CA ASN A 775 -29.94 14.26 -20.04
C ASN A 775 -31.29 13.56 -20.28
N GLY A 776 -32.25 13.67 -19.35
CA GLY A 776 -33.67 13.40 -19.65
C GLY A 776 -34.20 12.03 -19.22
N PHE A 777 -33.55 11.35 -18.27
CA PHE A 777 -34.07 10.15 -17.61
C PHE A 777 -34.70 10.48 -16.23
N GLU A 778 -35.77 9.79 -15.83
CA GLU A 778 -36.21 9.77 -14.42
C GLU A 778 -35.39 8.71 -13.67
N VAL A 779 -34.31 9.14 -13.01
CA VAL A 779 -33.42 8.25 -12.25
C VAL A 779 -33.96 8.00 -10.84
N VAL A 780 -34.05 6.73 -10.44
CA VAL A 780 -34.37 6.31 -9.07
C VAL A 780 -33.30 5.35 -8.52
N GLY A 781 -33.06 5.40 -7.21
CA GLY A 781 -32.18 4.44 -6.51
C GLY A 781 -32.80 3.05 -6.38
N LEU A 782 -32.02 2.10 -5.87
CA LEU A 782 -32.42 0.69 -5.78
C LEU A 782 -33.57 0.47 -4.80
N GLY A 783 -34.42 -0.55 -5.05
CA GLY A 783 -35.50 -0.93 -4.14
C GLY A 783 -36.49 -1.91 -4.76
N GLY A 784 -37.72 -1.93 -4.21
CA GLY A 784 -38.86 -2.68 -4.77
C GLY A 784 -38.71 -4.20 -4.69
N GLU A 785 -39.12 -4.90 -5.74
CA GLU A 785 -38.76 -6.29 -5.99
C GLU A 785 -37.43 -6.40 -6.77
N VAL A 786 -36.97 -5.34 -7.46
CA VAL A 786 -35.68 -5.31 -8.19
C VAL A 786 -34.49 -5.58 -7.26
N GLU A 787 -34.43 -4.93 -6.09
CA GLU A 787 -33.40 -5.18 -5.07
C GLU A 787 -33.34 -6.67 -4.68
N ARG A 788 -34.51 -7.31 -4.58
CA ARG A 788 -34.65 -8.68 -4.06
C ARG A 788 -34.08 -9.77 -4.97
N VAL A 789 -33.85 -9.43 -6.25
CA VAL A 789 -33.28 -10.35 -7.24
C VAL A 789 -31.85 -10.77 -6.87
N LYS A 790 -31.09 -9.93 -6.18
CA LYS A 790 -29.77 -10.28 -5.59
C LYS A 790 -29.89 -10.79 -4.16
N GLN A 791 -30.89 -10.34 -3.39
CA GLN A 791 -31.11 -10.80 -2.01
C GLN A 791 -31.42 -12.30 -1.93
N THR A 792 -32.14 -12.85 -2.92
CA THR A 792 -32.61 -14.25 -2.94
C THR A 792 -31.68 -15.12 -3.81
N LYS A 793 -31.03 -16.12 -3.22
CA LYS A 793 -29.98 -16.92 -3.86
C LYS A 793 -30.56 -18.13 -4.60
N THR A 794 -29.93 -18.52 -5.69
CA THR A 794 -30.21 -19.82 -6.34
C THR A 794 -29.61 -20.98 -5.53
N GLU A 795 -30.11 -22.20 -5.74
CA GLU A 795 -29.51 -23.43 -5.19
C GLU A 795 -28.00 -23.53 -5.51
N ARG A 796 -27.57 -22.98 -6.65
CA ARG A 796 -26.17 -23.00 -7.08
C ARG A 796 -25.31 -22.01 -6.29
N GLU A 797 -25.84 -20.83 -6.03
CA GLU A 797 -25.20 -19.84 -5.15
C GLU A 797 -25.14 -20.33 -3.71
N ILE A 798 -26.19 -21.01 -3.23
CA ILE A 798 -26.23 -21.64 -1.91
C ILE A 798 -25.10 -22.67 -1.75
N GLU A 799 -24.89 -23.55 -2.74
CA GLU A 799 -23.79 -24.54 -2.65
C GLU A 799 -22.40 -23.89 -2.78
N ILE A 800 -22.24 -22.79 -3.52
CA ILE A 800 -20.98 -22.02 -3.56
C ILE A 800 -20.72 -21.33 -2.21
N LEU A 801 -21.74 -20.67 -1.64
CA LEU A 801 -21.68 -20.04 -0.31
C LEU A 801 -21.40 -21.09 0.78
N ARG A 802 -22.02 -22.28 0.69
CA ARG A 802 -21.75 -23.40 1.60
C ARG A 802 -20.30 -23.87 1.51
N ALA A 803 -19.78 -24.02 0.28
CA ALA A 803 -18.40 -24.47 0.07
C ALA A 803 -17.38 -23.47 0.63
N VAL A 804 -17.54 -22.17 0.37
CA VAL A 804 -16.58 -21.16 0.90
C VAL A 804 -16.69 -21.02 2.42
N ASN A 805 -17.90 -20.89 2.98
CA ASN A 805 -18.06 -20.69 4.43
C ASN A 805 -17.69 -21.94 5.24
N THR A 806 -17.99 -23.15 4.75
CA THR A 806 -17.52 -24.40 5.38
C THR A 806 -16.00 -24.54 5.23
N GLY A 807 -15.44 -24.21 4.06
CA GLY A 807 -14.00 -24.24 3.81
C GLY A 807 -13.20 -23.33 4.75
N THR A 808 -13.67 -22.09 4.96
CA THR A 808 -13.08 -21.14 5.91
C THR A 808 -13.10 -21.68 7.35
N VAL A 809 -14.23 -22.25 7.80
CA VAL A 809 -14.33 -22.83 9.14
C VAL A 809 -13.40 -24.03 9.32
N GLU A 810 -13.34 -24.93 8.34
CA GLU A 810 -12.43 -26.10 8.42
C GLU A 810 -10.96 -25.68 8.37
N ALA A 811 -10.59 -24.66 7.59
CA ALA A 811 -9.22 -24.12 7.59
C ALA A 811 -8.83 -23.55 8.96
N VAL A 812 -9.70 -22.76 9.59
CA VAL A 812 -9.50 -22.25 10.97
C VAL A 812 -9.35 -23.40 11.97
N ARG A 813 -10.15 -24.48 11.84
CA ARG A 813 -10.08 -25.67 12.71
C ARG A 813 -8.77 -26.43 12.57
N GLU A 814 -8.32 -26.66 11.33
CA GLU A 814 -7.11 -27.43 11.04
C GLU A 814 -5.84 -26.63 11.35
N MET A 815 -5.84 -25.32 11.05
CA MET A 815 -4.79 -24.38 11.47
C MET A 815 -4.67 -24.32 12.99
N ARG A 816 -5.80 -24.19 13.72
CA ARG A 816 -5.80 -24.07 15.18
C ARG A 816 -5.02 -25.20 15.84
N LYS A 817 -5.11 -26.44 15.33
CA LYS A 817 -4.41 -27.61 15.90
C LYS A 817 -2.88 -27.47 15.88
N CYS A 818 -2.35 -26.68 14.95
CA CYS A 818 -0.92 -26.48 14.71
C CYS A 818 -0.33 -25.26 15.45
N MET A 819 -1.16 -24.38 16.03
CA MET A 819 -0.70 -23.15 16.68
C MET A 819 0.17 -23.44 17.92
N TYR A 820 1.34 -22.80 18.01
CA TYR A 820 2.25 -22.87 19.15
C TYR A 820 2.38 -21.53 19.90
N PRO A 821 2.86 -21.50 21.16
CA PRO A 821 3.04 -20.25 21.89
C PRO A 821 4.19 -19.43 21.29
N GLY A 822 3.90 -18.19 20.87
CA GLY A 822 4.90 -17.27 20.29
C GLY A 822 4.47 -16.66 18.96
N LEU A 823 3.54 -17.30 18.25
CA LEU A 823 2.93 -16.78 17.02
C LEU A 823 2.29 -15.39 17.25
N THR A 824 2.50 -14.49 16.30
CA THR A 824 1.81 -13.19 16.16
C THR A 824 0.51 -13.31 15.35
N GLU A 825 -0.32 -12.27 15.38
CA GLU A 825 -1.56 -12.20 14.60
C GLU A 825 -1.28 -12.30 13.10
N ASN A 826 -0.26 -11.59 12.61
CA ASN A 826 0.18 -11.58 11.20
C ASN A 826 0.60 -12.98 10.71
N GLU A 827 1.37 -13.72 11.50
CA GLU A 827 1.80 -15.09 11.15
C GLU A 827 0.62 -16.07 11.08
N VAL A 828 -0.44 -15.84 11.87
CA VAL A 828 -1.66 -16.65 11.81
C VAL A 828 -2.52 -16.25 10.61
N MET A 829 -2.62 -14.96 10.27
CA MET A 829 -3.28 -14.51 9.04
C MET A 829 -2.58 -15.11 7.82
N GLU A 830 -1.27 -14.94 7.67
CA GLU A 830 -0.48 -15.48 6.54
C GLU A 830 -0.65 -16.99 6.36
N VAL A 831 -0.62 -17.76 7.46
CA VAL A 831 -0.81 -19.20 7.41
C VAL A 831 -2.26 -19.59 7.09
N LEU A 832 -3.27 -18.85 7.56
CA LEU A 832 -4.66 -19.09 7.17
C LEU A 832 -4.86 -18.81 5.67
N ASP A 833 -4.35 -17.67 5.20
CA ASP A 833 -4.28 -17.23 3.81
C ASP A 833 -3.76 -18.35 2.90
N ASN A 834 -2.58 -18.88 3.22
CA ASN A 834 -1.92 -19.92 2.44
C ASN A 834 -2.59 -21.29 2.60
N THR A 835 -3.24 -21.56 3.74
CA THR A 835 -4.10 -22.74 3.95
C THR A 835 -5.35 -22.69 3.07
N LEU A 836 -5.94 -21.52 2.86
CA LEU A 836 -7.11 -21.36 1.99
C LEU A 836 -6.73 -21.44 0.50
N ARG A 837 -5.60 -20.82 0.10
CA ARG A 837 -5.08 -20.85 -1.28
C ARG A 837 -4.86 -22.27 -1.82
N VAL A 838 -4.38 -23.22 -1.02
CA VAL A 838 -4.16 -24.61 -1.49
C VAL A 838 -5.44 -25.38 -1.83
N ALA A 839 -6.61 -24.91 -1.41
CA ALA A 839 -7.92 -25.46 -1.80
C ALA A 839 -8.53 -24.74 -3.02
N GLY A 840 -7.84 -23.76 -3.62
CA GLY A 840 -8.38 -22.93 -4.70
C GLY A 840 -9.38 -21.85 -4.24
N LEU A 841 -9.38 -21.54 -2.93
CA LEU A 841 -10.07 -20.38 -2.38
C LEU A 841 -9.19 -19.14 -2.57
N GLU A 842 -9.79 -17.97 -2.75
CA GLU A 842 -9.07 -16.72 -2.96
C GLU A 842 -9.24 -15.84 -1.72
N PRO A 843 -8.19 -15.63 -0.91
CA PRO A 843 -8.24 -14.62 0.12
C PRO A 843 -8.30 -13.23 -0.53
N PHE A 844 -9.50 -12.68 -0.54
CA PHE A 844 -9.74 -11.26 -0.80
C PHE A 844 -9.04 -10.44 0.28
N PHE A 845 -9.27 -10.84 1.52
CA PHE A 845 -8.96 -10.10 2.73
C PHE A 845 -8.83 -11.18 3.95
N ASP A 846 -8.29 -10.98 5.19
CA ASP A 846 -8.46 -11.80 6.46
C ASP A 846 -8.16 -11.03 7.82
N ILE A 847 -8.73 -11.42 9.00
CA ILE A 847 -8.46 -10.80 10.35
C ILE A 847 -8.21 -11.83 11.47
N VAL A 848 -7.08 -11.69 12.18
CA VAL A 848 -6.79 -12.34 13.48
C VAL A 848 -6.58 -11.30 14.59
N LEU A 849 -7.20 -11.49 15.76
CA LEU A 849 -7.05 -10.60 16.93
C LEU A 849 -6.87 -11.38 18.23
N PHE A 850 -5.87 -11.00 19.04
CA PHE A 850 -5.55 -11.66 20.31
C PHE A 850 -6.01 -10.84 21.53
N ASP A 851 -6.80 -11.49 22.38
CA ASP A 851 -7.11 -11.03 23.74
C ASP A 851 -7.65 -9.58 23.80
N GLU A 852 -6.86 -8.60 24.29
CA GLU A 852 -7.28 -7.20 24.41
C GLU A 852 -7.58 -6.55 23.04
N ASP A 853 -6.82 -6.89 22.00
CA ASP A 853 -7.01 -6.33 20.65
C ASP A 853 -8.32 -6.81 20.00
N ALA A 854 -8.79 -8.01 20.38
CA ALA A 854 -10.14 -8.48 20.00
C ALA A 854 -11.28 -7.64 20.62
N SER A 855 -10.99 -6.74 21.57
CA SER A 855 -11.96 -5.75 22.05
C SER A 855 -12.21 -4.59 21.08
N ASN A 856 -11.50 -4.54 19.94
CA ASN A 856 -11.80 -3.68 18.80
C ASN A 856 -12.29 -4.51 17.59
N PRO A 857 -13.57 -4.44 17.18
CA PRO A 857 -14.10 -5.27 16.08
C PRO A 857 -13.43 -5.05 14.72
N HIS A 858 -12.77 -3.90 14.51
CA HIS A 858 -12.04 -3.55 13.30
C HIS A 858 -10.53 -3.38 13.61
N GLY A 859 -9.94 -4.35 14.32
CA GLY A 859 -8.52 -4.33 14.70
C GLY A 859 -7.56 -4.48 13.51
N GLY A 860 -8.01 -5.17 12.46
CA GLY A 860 -7.45 -5.09 11.11
C GLY A 860 -8.55 -4.69 10.12
N THR A 861 -8.16 -4.55 8.86
CA THR A 861 -9.05 -4.84 7.74
C THR A 861 -9.09 -6.37 7.53
N ASP A 862 -10.08 -6.93 6.81
CA ASP A 862 -9.93 -8.10 5.90
C ASP A 862 -10.78 -9.46 6.12
N GLY A 863 -11.24 -10.23 5.06
CA GLY A 863 -12.00 -11.56 4.99
C GLY A 863 -12.05 -12.36 3.60
N THR A 864 -12.62 -13.56 3.35
CA THR A 864 -12.31 -14.39 2.10
C THR A 864 -13.35 -14.59 0.95
N HIS A 865 -12.94 -15.11 -0.24
CA HIS A 865 -13.72 -15.34 -1.48
C HIS A 865 -13.60 -16.77 -2.12
N PHE A 866 -14.61 -17.19 -2.90
CA PHE A 866 -14.54 -18.33 -3.86
C PHE A 866 -15.59 -18.19 -4.99
N TYR A 867 -15.20 -18.44 -6.26
CA TYR A 867 -16.02 -18.15 -7.46
C TYR A 867 -16.67 -16.75 -7.48
N GLY A 868 -16.05 -15.75 -6.83
CA GLY A 868 -16.58 -14.40 -6.66
C GLY A 868 -17.61 -14.22 -5.53
N TYR A 869 -17.93 -15.25 -4.75
CA TYR A 869 -18.82 -15.18 -3.58
C TYR A 869 -18.01 -15.07 -2.28
N SER A 870 -18.54 -14.39 -1.27
CA SER A 870 -17.82 -14.11 -0.01
C SER A 870 -18.08 -15.13 1.10
N SER A 871 -17.07 -15.29 1.95
CA SER A 871 -17.14 -15.84 3.30
C SER A 871 -16.87 -14.70 4.29
N ASP A 872 -17.79 -14.45 5.22
CA ASP A 872 -17.59 -13.56 6.35
C ASP A 872 -17.90 -14.38 7.61
N ILE A 873 -16.83 -14.79 8.31
CA ILE A 873 -16.83 -15.83 9.34
C ILE A 873 -15.83 -15.45 10.41
N CYS A 874 -16.28 -15.45 11.67
CA CYS A 874 -15.46 -15.16 12.84
C CYS A 874 -15.60 -16.26 13.90
N ARG A 875 -14.48 -16.60 14.54
CA ARG A 875 -14.36 -17.67 15.53
C ARG A 875 -13.49 -17.23 16.71
N THR A 876 -14.11 -16.95 17.86
CA THR A 876 -13.37 -16.74 19.11
C THR A 876 -13.05 -18.08 19.78
N PHE A 877 -11.77 -18.42 19.93
CA PHE A 877 -11.31 -19.66 20.56
C PHE A 877 -10.02 -19.49 21.39
N PHE A 878 -9.78 -20.43 22.30
CA PHE A 878 -8.48 -20.63 22.94
C PHE A 878 -7.57 -21.49 22.07
N PRO A 879 -6.27 -21.19 21.94
CA PRO A 879 -5.31 -21.99 21.19
C PRO A 879 -5.09 -23.38 21.86
N PRO A 880 -4.53 -24.38 21.14
CA PRO A 880 -4.49 -25.78 21.59
C PRO A 880 -3.65 -25.98 22.86
N PHE A 881 -2.65 -25.11 23.10
CA PHE A 881 -1.82 -25.10 24.30
C PHE A 881 -2.50 -24.50 25.55
N LYS A 882 -3.77 -24.11 25.47
CA LYS A 882 -4.61 -23.81 26.65
C LYS A 882 -5.55 -25.00 26.91
N PRO A 883 -5.24 -25.90 27.85
CA PRO A 883 -6.02 -27.12 28.05
C PRO A 883 -7.45 -26.83 28.53
N LYS A 884 -8.40 -27.65 28.05
CA LYS A 884 -9.81 -27.62 28.45
C LYS A 884 -9.97 -28.16 29.89
N PRO A 885 -10.60 -27.43 30.83
CA PRO A 885 -10.89 -27.94 32.16
C PRO A 885 -11.73 -29.22 32.10
N THR A 886 -11.34 -30.23 32.88
CA THR A 886 -11.97 -31.56 32.91
C THR A 886 -12.76 -31.81 34.19
N THR A 887 -12.52 -31.03 35.24
CA THR A 887 -13.22 -31.15 36.54
C THR A 887 -13.80 -29.83 37.04
N GLU A 888 -14.86 -29.89 37.85
CA GLU A 888 -15.42 -28.72 38.54
C GLU A 888 -14.37 -27.99 39.39
N ARG A 889 -13.38 -28.74 39.93
CA ARG A 889 -12.28 -28.18 40.72
C ARG A 889 -11.31 -27.35 39.87
N GLU A 890 -11.00 -27.81 38.65
CA GLU A 890 -10.22 -27.03 37.69
C GLU A 890 -10.98 -25.77 37.26
N LEU A 891 -12.26 -25.90 36.91
CA LEU A 891 -13.13 -24.77 36.54
C LEU A 891 -13.23 -23.73 37.69
N ALA A 892 -13.40 -24.20 38.93
CA ALA A 892 -13.39 -23.35 40.12
C ALA A 892 -12.03 -22.68 40.38
N SER A 893 -10.91 -23.27 39.93
CA SER A 893 -9.56 -22.70 40.09
C SER A 893 -9.20 -21.63 39.05
N LEU A 894 -9.94 -21.50 37.94
CA LEU A 894 -9.66 -20.50 36.91
C LEU A 894 -9.70 -19.06 37.44
N SER A 895 -8.92 -18.17 36.83
CA SER A 895 -8.91 -16.75 37.19
C SER A 895 -10.27 -16.08 36.91
N PRO A 896 -10.62 -14.98 37.62
CA PRO A 896 -11.86 -14.24 37.36
C PRO A 896 -12.00 -13.78 35.89
N HIS A 897 -10.89 -13.39 35.26
CA HIS A 897 -10.86 -12.94 33.87
C HIS A 897 -11.13 -14.08 32.87
N VAL A 898 -10.61 -15.30 33.09
CA VAL A 898 -10.96 -16.46 32.23
C VAL A 898 -12.41 -16.89 32.44
N LYS A 899 -12.94 -16.77 33.67
CA LYS A 899 -14.37 -17.00 33.95
C LYS A 899 -15.27 -15.95 33.29
N GLU A 900 -14.85 -14.68 33.27
CA GLU A 900 -15.54 -13.62 32.53
C GLU A 900 -15.55 -13.91 31.02
N LYS A 901 -14.42 -14.33 30.44
CA LYS A 901 -14.34 -14.79 29.04
C LYS A 901 -15.30 -15.92 28.73
N LEU A 902 -15.31 -16.99 29.53
CA LEU A 902 -16.23 -18.12 29.34
C LEU A 902 -17.69 -17.66 29.43
N SER A 903 -18.03 -16.84 30.42
CA SER A 903 -19.40 -16.32 30.57
C SER A 903 -19.84 -15.41 29.41
N VAL A 904 -18.94 -14.60 28.85
CA VAL A 904 -19.24 -13.78 27.65
C VAL A 904 -19.34 -14.66 26.41
N TRP A 905 -18.50 -15.69 26.29
CA TRP A 905 -18.53 -16.68 25.21
C TRP A 905 -19.87 -17.41 25.14
N ASP A 906 -20.35 -17.91 26.28
CA ASP A 906 -21.68 -18.51 26.40
C ASP A 906 -22.80 -17.51 26.04
N VAL A 907 -22.71 -16.26 26.53
CA VAL A 907 -23.69 -15.19 26.21
C VAL A 907 -23.75 -14.87 24.72
N VAL A 908 -22.61 -14.80 24.02
CA VAL A 908 -22.56 -14.58 22.57
C VAL A 908 -23.15 -15.78 21.81
N LEU A 909 -22.84 -17.02 22.22
CA LEU A 909 -23.41 -18.22 21.60
C LEU A 909 -24.93 -18.31 21.82
N PHE A 910 -25.43 -17.93 23.00
CA PHE A 910 -26.88 -17.84 23.27
C PHE A 910 -27.54 -16.71 22.48
N ALA A 911 -26.89 -15.55 22.35
CA ALA A 911 -27.39 -14.44 21.53
C ALA A 911 -27.46 -14.83 20.04
N GLN A 912 -26.45 -15.52 19.52
CA GLN A 912 -26.42 -16.07 18.15
C GLN A 912 -27.51 -17.12 17.94
N THR A 913 -27.81 -17.91 18.98
CA THR A 913 -28.92 -18.88 18.93
C THR A 913 -30.28 -18.19 18.95
N ALA A 914 -30.42 -17.07 19.68
CA ALA A 914 -31.64 -16.28 19.72
C ALA A 914 -31.91 -15.55 18.38
N SER A 915 -30.88 -15.02 17.71
CA SER A 915 -31.02 -14.49 16.34
C SER A 915 -31.40 -15.59 15.36
N MET A 916 -30.79 -16.78 15.41
CA MET A 916 -31.19 -17.92 14.57
C MET A 916 -32.66 -18.31 14.76
N VAL A 917 -33.14 -18.41 16.00
CA VAL A 917 -34.55 -18.75 16.29
C VAL A 917 -35.53 -17.67 15.79
N ALA A 918 -35.10 -16.41 15.71
CA ALA A 918 -35.87 -15.31 15.13
C ALA A 918 -35.75 -15.18 13.60
N MET A 919 -34.86 -15.95 12.95
CA MET A 919 -34.53 -15.83 11.53
C MET A 919 -35.33 -16.84 10.69
N HIS A 920 -36.63 -16.58 10.55
CA HIS A 920 -37.55 -17.35 9.70
C HIS A 920 -38.17 -16.46 8.62
N ALA A 921 -38.82 -17.07 7.61
CA ALA A 921 -39.58 -16.32 6.61
C ALA A 921 -40.68 -15.47 7.27
N ASN A 922 -40.86 -14.24 6.78
CA ASN A 922 -41.75 -13.19 7.30
C ASN A 922 -41.34 -12.57 8.65
N ALA A 923 -40.17 -12.91 9.22
CA ALA A 923 -39.58 -12.11 10.31
C ALA A 923 -39.08 -10.76 9.77
N THR A 924 -39.07 -9.71 10.61
CA THR A 924 -38.45 -8.41 10.25
C THR A 924 -36.94 -8.44 10.51
N ALA A 925 -36.14 -7.77 9.69
CA ALA A 925 -34.69 -7.67 9.92
C ALA A 925 -34.33 -7.07 11.31
N ALA A 926 -35.19 -6.21 11.87
CA ALA A 926 -35.07 -5.70 13.23
C ALA A 926 -35.34 -6.75 14.32
N SER A 927 -36.28 -7.70 14.13
CA SER A 927 -36.58 -8.71 15.16
C SER A 927 -35.40 -9.66 15.42
N ILE A 928 -34.58 -9.96 14.41
CA ILE A 928 -33.37 -10.79 14.58
C ILE A 928 -32.34 -10.04 15.45
N ASP A 929 -32.14 -8.73 15.22
CA ASP A 929 -31.25 -7.89 16.02
C ASP A 929 -31.74 -7.75 17.46
N ILE A 930 -33.04 -7.54 17.65
CA ILE A 930 -33.66 -7.41 18.97
C ILE A 930 -33.55 -8.72 19.77
N ALA A 931 -33.66 -9.90 19.13
CA ALA A 931 -33.52 -11.19 19.81
C ALA A 931 -32.12 -11.37 20.44
N ALA A 932 -31.05 -11.22 19.64
CA ALA A 932 -29.68 -11.30 20.16
C ALA A 932 -29.37 -10.19 21.17
N ARG A 933 -29.81 -8.95 20.88
CA ARG A 933 -29.56 -7.78 21.75
C ARG A 933 -30.26 -7.88 23.10
N THR A 934 -31.38 -8.58 23.19
CA THR A 934 -32.07 -8.85 24.45
C THR A 934 -31.21 -9.72 25.37
N ILE A 935 -30.73 -10.88 24.88
CA ILE A 935 -29.87 -11.80 25.63
C ILE A 935 -28.63 -11.08 26.19
N ILE A 936 -27.94 -10.31 25.34
CA ILE A 936 -26.73 -9.57 25.74
C ILE A 936 -27.06 -8.46 26.76
N SER A 937 -28.21 -7.82 26.65
CA SER A 937 -28.63 -6.76 27.58
C SER A 937 -29.05 -7.32 28.94
N GLU A 938 -29.76 -8.44 28.98
CA GLU A 938 -30.16 -9.13 30.22
C GLU A 938 -28.95 -9.73 30.95
N ALA A 939 -27.93 -10.18 30.22
CA ALA A 939 -26.63 -10.56 30.76
C ALA A 939 -25.78 -9.38 31.29
N GLY A 940 -26.26 -8.13 31.16
CA GLY A 940 -25.57 -6.91 31.62
C GLY A 940 -24.55 -6.33 30.62
N TYR A 941 -24.36 -6.96 29.45
CA TYR A 941 -23.38 -6.58 28.44
C TYR A 941 -23.95 -5.70 27.31
N GLY A 942 -25.19 -5.21 27.43
CA GLY A 942 -25.88 -4.44 26.38
C GLY A 942 -25.17 -3.16 25.90
N GLY A 943 -24.25 -2.59 26.70
CA GLY A 943 -23.40 -1.47 26.30
C GLY A 943 -22.14 -1.86 25.50
N ALA A 944 -21.85 -3.17 25.39
CA ALA A 944 -20.66 -3.73 24.74
C ALA A 944 -20.98 -4.43 23.40
N PHE A 945 -22.25 -4.62 23.04
CA PHE A 945 -22.67 -5.05 21.69
C PHE A 945 -23.01 -3.81 20.85
N THR A 946 -22.00 -3.31 20.15
CA THR A 946 -21.95 -1.95 19.58
C THR A 946 -22.48 -1.84 18.15
N HIS A 947 -22.53 -2.94 17.40
CA HIS A 947 -22.96 -2.97 16.00
C HIS A 947 -24.30 -3.72 15.82
N ARG A 948 -24.67 -3.97 14.55
CA ARG A 948 -25.82 -4.78 14.09
C ARG A 948 -25.58 -6.27 14.35
N VAL A 949 -26.61 -7.11 14.38
CA VAL A 949 -26.45 -8.58 14.51
C VAL A 949 -26.00 -9.28 13.23
N GLY A 950 -26.07 -8.60 12.08
CA GLY A 950 -25.59 -9.15 10.81
C GLY A 950 -26.08 -8.39 9.58
N HIS A 951 -25.76 -8.94 8.43
CA HIS A 951 -26.01 -8.38 7.10
C HIS A 951 -26.30 -9.48 6.09
N GLY A 952 -26.87 -9.09 4.94
CA GLY A 952 -26.91 -9.97 3.77
C GLY A 952 -25.50 -10.28 3.29
N ILE A 953 -25.32 -11.48 2.76
CA ILE A 953 -24.05 -11.96 2.17
C ILE A 953 -24.34 -12.77 0.91
N GLY A 954 -23.51 -12.61 -0.11
CA GLY A 954 -23.68 -13.21 -1.43
C GLY A 954 -22.42 -13.08 -2.28
N ILE A 955 -22.56 -12.45 -3.45
CA ILE A 955 -21.42 -12.08 -4.31
C ILE A 955 -20.57 -10.97 -3.67
N LYS A 956 -21.14 -10.23 -2.71
CA LYS A 956 -20.46 -9.29 -1.84
C LYS A 956 -20.57 -9.76 -0.39
N ALA A 957 -19.55 -9.51 0.43
CA ALA A 957 -19.57 -9.83 1.85
C ALA A 957 -20.73 -9.10 2.58
N HIS A 958 -20.83 -7.78 2.38
CA HIS A 958 -21.82 -6.92 3.04
C HIS A 958 -22.81 -6.36 2.02
N GLU A 959 -23.91 -7.08 1.79
CA GLU A 959 -25.02 -6.65 0.93
C GLU A 959 -26.34 -6.51 1.71
N SER A 960 -27.37 -5.99 1.06
CA SER A 960 -28.68 -5.80 1.69
C SER A 960 -29.45 -7.14 1.81
N PRO A 961 -30.38 -7.27 2.77
CA PRO A 961 -30.76 -6.28 3.77
C PRO A 961 -29.93 -6.38 5.08
N TYR A 962 -29.87 -5.29 5.84
CA TYR A 962 -29.08 -5.20 7.07
C TYR A 962 -29.93 -5.46 8.31
N MET A 963 -29.52 -6.41 9.16
CA MET A 963 -30.24 -6.82 10.37
C MET A 963 -29.86 -5.94 11.56
N ASN A 964 -30.58 -4.84 11.71
CA ASN A 964 -30.42 -3.91 12.81
C ASN A 964 -31.80 -3.50 13.34
N LYS A 965 -31.92 -3.19 14.63
CA LYS A 965 -33.19 -2.79 15.29
C LYS A 965 -33.99 -1.66 14.64
N GLY A 966 -33.41 -0.88 13.72
CA GLY A 966 -34.13 0.14 12.95
C GLY A 966 -34.83 -0.39 11.70
N ASN A 967 -34.37 -1.51 11.13
CA ASN A 967 -34.94 -2.09 9.91
C ASN A 967 -36.21 -2.91 10.19
N THR A 968 -37.29 -2.21 10.52
CA THR A 968 -38.59 -2.80 10.86
C THR A 968 -39.46 -3.14 9.64
N GLU A 969 -39.06 -2.68 8.44
CA GLU A 969 -39.85 -2.82 7.21
C GLU A 969 -39.39 -3.97 6.30
N THR A 970 -38.10 -4.33 6.29
CA THR A 970 -37.66 -5.50 5.51
C THR A 970 -38.12 -6.81 6.16
N LEU A 971 -38.98 -7.55 5.45
CA LEU A 971 -39.33 -8.93 5.76
C LEU A 971 -38.35 -9.91 5.09
N LEU A 972 -37.87 -10.89 5.87
CA LEU A 972 -37.06 -11.99 5.37
C LEU A 972 -37.91 -12.95 4.52
N ARG A 973 -37.31 -13.52 3.46
CA ARG A 973 -37.91 -14.52 2.57
C ARG A 973 -37.01 -15.75 2.45
N LYS A 974 -37.58 -16.92 2.13
CA LYS A 974 -36.83 -18.14 1.80
C LYS A 974 -35.74 -17.84 0.76
N GLY A 975 -34.56 -18.39 0.93
CA GLY A 975 -33.45 -18.22 -0.03
C GLY A 975 -32.60 -16.97 0.19
N MET A 976 -32.93 -16.11 1.17
CA MET A 976 -32.02 -15.06 1.62
C MET A 976 -30.92 -15.63 2.52
N THR A 977 -29.71 -15.09 2.42
CA THR A 977 -28.53 -15.51 3.20
C THR A 977 -27.94 -14.37 4.01
N PHE A 978 -27.60 -14.64 5.27
CA PHE A 978 -27.20 -13.63 6.26
C PHE A 978 -26.04 -14.10 7.15
N THR A 979 -25.18 -13.18 7.60
CA THR A 979 -24.34 -13.41 8.80
C THR A 979 -25.16 -13.30 10.08
N SER A 980 -24.76 -14.01 11.13
CA SER A 980 -25.25 -13.78 12.50
C SER A 980 -24.08 -13.67 13.47
N GLU A 981 -23.73 -12.43 13.81
CA GLU A 981 -22.45 -11.96 14.37
C GLU A 981 -22.56 -11.14 15.70
N PRO A 982 -23.33 -11.56 16.73
CA PRO A 982 -23.63 -10.71 17.91
C PRO A 982 -22.44 -10.54 18.89
N GLY A 983 -21.40 -9.84 18.47
CA GLY A 983 -20.16 -9.66 19.23
C GLY A 983 -20.29 -8.78 20.49
N VAL A 984 -19.55 -9.15 21.53
CA VAL A 984 -19.43 -8.40 22.80
C VAL A 984 -17.99 -7.94 22.98
N TYR A 985 -17.79 -6.62 23.11
CA TYR A 985 -16.47 -6.00 23.15
C TYR A 985 -16.25 -5.26 24.46
N LEU A 986 -15.42 -5.84 25.34
CA LEU A 986 -15.02 -5.22 26.59
C LEU A 986 -13.69 -4.49 26.35
N VAL A 987 -13.79 -3.23 25.91
CA VAL A 987 -12.65 -2.35 25.58
C VAL A 987 -11.61 -2.35 26.69
N GLY A 988 -10.37 -2.70 26.36
CA GLY A 988 -9.28 -2.82 27.34
C GLY A 988 -9.36 -4.07 28.22
N LYS A 989 -10.06 -5.13 27.76
CA LYS A 989 -10.08 -6.46 28.37
C LYS A 989 -10.00 -7.57 27.34
N PHE A 990 -11.03 -7.68 26.49
CA PHE A 990 -11.17 -8.68 25.42
C PHE A 990 -12.46 -8.46 24.61
N GLY A 991 -12.57 -9.10 23.45
CA GLY A 991 -13.84 -9.28 22.75
C GLY A 991 -14.17 -10.75 22.51
N VAL A 992 -15.43 -11.01 22.17
CA VAL A 992 -15.90 -12.31 21.65
C VAL A 992 -16.88 -12.05 20.52
N ARG A 993 -16.64 -12.63 19.35
CA ARG A 993 -17.59 -12.75 18.23
C ARG A 993 -17.68 -14.21 17.77
N HIS A 994 -18.91 -14.64 17.47
CA HIS A 994 -19.22 -15.86 16.73
C HIS A 994 -20.11 -15.48 15.57
N GLU A 995 -19.71 -15.92 14.39
CA GLU A 995 -20.31 -15.47 13.14
C GLU A 995 -20.40 -16.65 12.18
N ASP A 996 -21.61 -16.90 11.73
CA ASP A 996 -21.98 -18.01 10.87
C ASP A 996 -22.92 -17.49 9.79
N VAL A 997 -22.74 -17.97 8.55
CA VAL A 997 -23.65 -17.68 7.45
C VAL A 997 -24.84 -18.64 7.49
N LEU A 998 -26.03 -18.06 7.39
CA LEU A 998 -27.32 -18.68 7.62
C LEU A 998 -28.22 -18.49 6.38
N LEU A 999 -28.95 -19.53 5.99
CA LEU A 999 -29.92 -19.53 4.90
C LEU A 999 -31.34 -19.59 5.46
N VAL A 1000 -32.20 -18.64 5.07
CA VAL A 1000 -33.61 -18.60 5.50
C VAL A 1000 -34.41 -19.72 4.83
N GLY A 1001 -35.02 -20.58 5.65
CA GLY A 1001 -35.92 -21.67 5.23
C GLY A 1001 -37.35 -21.21 4.92
N GLU A 1002 -38.31 -22.13 4.99
CA GLU A 1002 -39.74 -21.80 4.92
C GLU A 1002 -40.29 -21.36 6.29
N ASN A 1003 -41.61 -21.18 6.39
CA ASN A 1003 -42.23 -20.58 7.58
C ASN A 1003 -41.99 -21.44 8.83
N ASP A 1004 -41.60 -20.79 9.92
CA ASP A 1004 -41.29 -21.38 11.24
C ASP A 1004 -40.15 -22.44 11.24
N GLU A 1005 -39.43 -22.63 10.13
CA GLU A 1005 -38.21 -23.43 10.07
C GLU A 1005 -37.00 -22.65 10.64
N LEU A 1006 -36.08 -23.36 11.31
CA LEU A 1006 -34.78 -22.78 11.67
C LEU A 1006 -33.92 -22.59 10.42
N PRO A 1007 -33.10 -21.52 10.35
CA PRO A 1007 -32.24 -21.29 9.21
C PRO A 1007 -31.15 -22.37 9.10
N GLU A 1008 -30.80 -22.75 7.87
CA GLU A 1008 -29.70 -23.69 7.61
C GLU A 1008 -28.35 -23.00 7.83
N VAL A 1009 -27.40 -23.70 8.46
CA VAL A 1009 -26.03 -23.22 8.70
C VAL A 1009 -25.15 -23.55 7.49
N LEU A 1010 -24.81 -22.55 6.67
CA LEU A 1010 -23.96 -22.73 5.48
C LEU A 1010 -22.46 -22.85 5.81
N SER A 1011 -22.05 -22.46 7.02
CA SER A 1011 -20.71 -22.72 7.58
C SER A 1011 -20.50 -24.16 8.08
N GLY A 1012 -21.45 -25.06 7.78
CA GLY A 1012 -21.39 -26.49 8.12
C GLY A 1012 -21.74 -26.76 9.58
N THR A 1013 -20.88 -26.37 10.51
CA THR A 1013 -21.12 -26.52 11.96
C THR A 1013 -20.65 -25.30 12.75
N ARG A 1014 -21.55 -24.76 13.57
CA ARG A 1014 -21.28 -23.70 14.56
C ARG A 1014 -20.24 -24.17 15.59
N ALA A 1015 -19.59 -23.22 16.24
CA ALA A 1015 -18.72 -23.48 17.38
C ALA A 1015 -19.48 -24.17 18.53
N VAL A 1016 -18.89 -25.20 19.13
CA VAL A 1016 -19.49 -25.97 20.24
C VAL A 1016 -18.78 -25.77 21.58
N GLY A 1017 -17.67 -25.01 21.59
CA GLY A 1017 -16.99 -24.54 22.77
C GLY A 1017 -15.78 -23.67 22.40
N PRO A 1018 -15.20 -22.90 23.34
CA PRO A 1018 -14.00 -22.10 23.05
C PRO A 1018 -12.74 -22.95 22.79
N TRP A 1019 -12.82 -24.27 22.88
CA TRP A 1019 -11.75 -25.19 22.44
C TRP A 1019 -12.09 -25.91 21.13
N ASP A 1020 -13.28 -25.68 20.60
CA ASP A 1020 -13.95 -26.45 19.56
C ASP A 1020 -14.75 -25.46 18.66
N PRO A 1021 -14.06 -24.55 17.93
CA PRO A 1021 -14.67 -23.54 17.06
C PRO A 1021 -15.43 -24.15 15.88
#